data_AF-A0A167M5Z7-F1
#
_entry.id   AF-A0A167M5Z7-F1
#
_cell.length_a   1.000
_cell.length_b   1.000
_cell.length_c   1.000
_cell.angle_alpha   90.00
_cell.angle_beta   90.00
_cell.angle_gamma   90.00
#
_symmetry.space_group_name_H-M   'P 1'
#
loop_
_entity.id
_entity.type
_entity.pdbx_description
1 polymer ?
#
loop_
_entity_poly.entity_id
_entity_poly.type
_entity_poly.pdbx_seq_one_letter_code
_entity_poly.pdbx_strand_id
1 'polypeptide(L)'
;MFPFSIRVARCDDVADPPPPQDAVGDKPSVTSKAIEVVKSKVTPGESELRRWRRTFETHAKLVGEDGQKYLDTDNFVNAIAPPQDLSKITRGQYALLFRVADVHRRGRLSFDDFHVFETLLKRPDADYWIAFQYFDVDGSGTIDYDEFKNVFEACLGPEALPFNFDCDWVKLYLGKRDGAHVLGYNEFTQLMKGLQGERLRQAFAHLDSNKDGFITPDQFKRIILELAGHKLSDEVIDRLPTLTTLNPGKGISYSEVIAFYNVIRDMDMVERIIREAVAKSKDGRITASEFLTSASQSTRYALFSPMEASIIFHFASRGGPSTSTRLALIDFAKLLDPRWQAPGALDRTGEAGQGVGRMGMLSPSTWGSFAQFGKDFSQSAYNFGLGGIAGAFGATMVYPIDLVKTRMQNQRNTVVGEVLYKNSLDCVRKVYRNEGFLGFYRGLIPQLIGVAPEKAIKLTMNDLVRGYATDPETGRIKLGWELAAGGAAGASQVVFTNPLEIVKIRLQVQGELAKTQGAKPRGALHIIRSLGLFGLYRGASACLLRDIPFSAIYFPAYNHLKRDLFHEGYNGKKLSFWETLASAAAAGMPAAYFTTPADVIKTRLQVEARKGQSTYNGLLDAGVRIFREEGGRALFKGGLARVLRSSPQFGFTLVAYEYLHEFFPFPWADEKQPKRLETQYTLGSGEDISRTRARNALKILLDVHSDIGRRAASAHTPAEQQRRLLV
;
A
#
# COMPACT_ATOMS: atom_id res chain seq x y z
N MET A 1 -8.95 73.01 -12.76
CA MET A 1 -7.77 73.23 -11.89
C MET A 1 -8.24 72.94 -10.47
N PHE A 2 -7.53 72.06 -9.74
CA PHE A 2 -7.64 71.77 -8.28
C PHE A 2 -7.82 73.05 -7.42
N PRO A 3 -8.30 73.02 -6.14
CA PRO A 3 -8.00 72.06 -5.04
C PRO A 3 -9.19 71.73 -4.07
N PHE A 4 -9.19 70.67 -3.23
CA PHE A 4 -8.69 70.52 -1.82
C PHE A 4 -8.97 71.73 -0.90
N SER A 5 -9.44 71.69 0.37
CA SER A 5 -9.50 70.72 1.50
C SER A 5 -10.42 71.35 2.59
N ILE A 6 -11.08 70.68 3.56
CA ILE A 6 -10.63 70.35 4.93
C ILE A 6 -11.84 69.81 5.76
N ARG A 7 -11.59 68.84 6.66
CA ARG A 7 -12.47 68.23 7.70
C ARG A 7 -12.74 69.15 8.91
N VAL A 8 -13.87 68.96 9.63
CA VAL A 8 -13.94 68.85 11.12
C VAL A 8 -15.18 68.01 11.55
N ALA A 9 -15.01 67.21 12.61
CA ALA A 9 -15.99 66.37 13.35
C ALA A 9 -17.10 67.18 14.06
N ARG A 10 -18.18 66.66 14.68
CA ARG A 10 -18.38 65.53 15.61
C ARG A 10 -19.89 65.52 16.00
N CYS A 11 -20.48 64.37 16.38
CA CYS A 11 -21.30 64.18 17.59
C CYS A 11 -22.10 62.87 17.52
N ASP A 12 -21.95 62.08 18.58
CA ASP A 12 -22.66 60.85 18.90
C ASP A 12 -24.10 61.15 19.36
N ASP A 13 -25.04 60.23 19.09
CA ASP A 13 -26.03 59.79 20.07
C ASP A 13 -26.67 58.43 19.68
N VAL A 14 -26.81 57.61 20.71
CA VAL A 14 -27.23 56.20 20.88
C VAL A 14 -28.77 56.14 21.01
N ALA A 15 -29.58 55.10 20.73
CA ALA A 15 -29.55 53.80 20.06
C ALA A 15 -31.02 53.33 19.88
N ASP A 16 -31.26 52.30 19.06
CA ASP A 16 -32.25 51.24 19.33
C ASP A 16 -31.86 49.96 18.55
N PRO A 17 -32.22 48.74 19.04
CA PRO A 17 -31.45 47.52 18.76
C PRO A 17 -32.00 46.66 17.60
N PRO A 18 -31.16 45.87 16.91
CA PRO A 18 -31.64 44.82 16.01
C PRO A 18 -31.66 43.40 16.67
N PRO A 19 -32.47 42.47 16.13
CA PRO A 19 -32.73 41.12 16.66
C PRO A 19 -31.64 40.11 16.24
N PRO A 20 -31.68 38.84 16.70
CA PRO A 20 -30.50 38.02 16.96
C PRO A 20 -29.90 37.41 15.68
N GLN A 21 -28.57 37.32 15.64
CA GLN A 21 -27.84 36.58 14.60
C GLN A 21 -27.60 35.14 15.04
N ASP A 22 -28.20 34.22 14.29
CA ASP A 22 -27.93 32.80 14.34
C ASP A 22 -26.48 32.48 13.93
N ALA A 23 -25.90 31.52 14.64
CA ALA A 23 -24.55 31.02 14.48
C ALA A 23 -24.32 30.38 13.09
N VAL A 24 -23.41 30.95 12.30
CA VAL A 24 -22.79 30.26 11.16
C VAL A 24 -21.48 29.64 11.64
N GLY A 25 -21.49 28.31 11.77
CA GLY A 25 -20.29 27.52 12.00
C GLY A 25 -19.39 27.54 10.77
N ASP A 26 -18.18 28.08 10.93
CA ASP A 26 -17.13 28.04 9.93
C ASP A 26 -16.66 26.59 9.69
N LYS A 27 -16.92 26.05 8.51
CA LYS A 27 -16.26 24.82 8.03
C LYS A 27 -14.88 25.21 7.48
N PRO A 28 -13.79 24.58 7.94
CA PRO A 28 -12.45 24.92 7.44
C PRO A 28 -12.35 24.63 5.94
N SER A 29 -11.94 25.64 5.18
CA SER A 29 -11.77 25.57 3.72
C SER A 29 -10.70 24.54 3.33
N VAL A 30 -10.85 23.93 2.15
CA VAL A 30 -9.91 22.93 1.60
C VAL A 30 -8.45 23.44 1.61
N THR A 31 -8.29 24.76 1.49
CA THR A 31 -7.01 25.47 1.57
C THR A 31 -6.37 25.42 2.95
N SER A 32 -7.14 25.48 4.04
CA SER A 32 -6.57 25.39 5.40
C SER A 32 -6.06 23.98 5.69
N LYS A 33 -6.79 22.94 5.27
CA LYS A 33 -6.33 21.55 5.35
C LYS A 33 -5.07 21.31 4.53
N ALA A 34 -4.97 21.88 3.32
CA ALA A 34 -3.77 21.77 2.49
C ALA A 34 -2.56 22.46 3.14
N ILE A 35 -2.76 23.63 3.75
CA ILE A 35 -1.71 24.37 4.47
C ILE A 35 -1.27 23.63 5.74
N GLU A 36 -2.19 22.94 6.43
CA GLU A 36 -1.90 22.14 7.62
C GLU A 36 -1.09 20.87 7.27
N VAL A 37 -1.41 20.23 6.15
CA VAL A 37 -0.65 19.10 5.58
C VAL A 37 0.73 19.53 5.08
N VAL A 38 0.86 20.75 4.53
CA VAL A 38 2.16 21.31 4.15
C VAL A 38 2.97 21.67 5.40
N LYS A 39 2.34 22.24 6.44
CA LYS A 39 3.00 22.50 7.73
C LYS A 39 3.51 21.23 8.39
N SER A 40 2.73 20.15 8.39
CA SER A 40 3.15 18.87 9.00
C SER A 40 4.30 18.19 8.25
N LYS A 41 4.44 18.45 6.94
CA LYS A 41 5.57 17.98 6.12
C LYS A 41 6.79 18.90 6.12
N VAL A 42 6.67 20.14 6.60
CA VAL A 42 7.72 21.18 6.56
C VAL A 42 8.26 21.53 7.95
N THR A 43 7.62 21.11 9.05
CA THR A 43 8.20 21.25 10.39
C THR A 43 9.43 20.34 10.55
N PRO A 44 10.60 20.86 10.97
CA PRO A 44 11.69 20.00 11.44
C PRO A 44 11.17 19.13 12.58
N GLY A 45 11.59 17.86 12.61
CA GLY A 45 11.09 16.84 13.54
C GLY A 45 10.95 17.38 14.97
N GLU A 46 9.75 17.29 15.52
CA GLU A 46 9.44 17.74 16.87
C GLU A 46 10.40 17.08 17.87
N SER A 47 11.04 17.86 18.75
CA SER A 47 11.94 17.30 19.77
C SER A 47 11.18 16.29 20.64
N GLU A 48 11.71 15.09 20.83
CA GLU A 48 11.03 13.97 21.51
C GLU A 48 10.51 14.34 22.90
N LEU A 49 11.22 15.22 23.62
CA LEU A 49 10.82 15.71 24.93
C LEU A 49 9.51 16.53 24.90
N ARG A 50 9.27 17.28 23.82
CA ARG A 50 8.00 17.99 23.61
C ARG A 50 6.87 17.01 23.31
N ARG A 51 7.15 15.95 22.56
CA ARG A 51 6.19 14.88 22.29
C ARG A 51 5.76 14.18 23.59
N TRP A 52 6.73 13.77 24.42
CA TRP A 52 6.45 13.15 25.72
C TRP A 52 5.67 14.06 26.65
N ARG A 53 6.05 15.35 26.72
CA ARG A 53 5.33 16.36 27.50
C ARG A 53 3.90 16.54 27.02
N ARG A 54 3.67 16.59 25.71
CA ARG A 54 2.32 16.65 25.13
C ARG A 54 1.50 15.41 25.48
N THR A 55 2.08 14.21 25.34
CA THR A 55 1.40 12.96 25.71
C THR A 55 1.02 12.97 27.19
N PHE A 56 1.96 13.33 28.07
CA PHE A 56 1.73 13.45 29.50
C PHE A 56 0.62 14.47 29.81
N GLU A 57 0.69 15.69 29.28
CA GLU A 57 -0.28 16.76 29.55
C GLU A 57 -1.69 16.46 29.01
N THR A 58 -1.79 15.64 27.95
CA THR A 58 -3.06 15.22 27.35
C THR A 58 -3.79 14.20 28.22
N HIS A 59 -3.05 13.30 28.89
CA HIS A 59 -3.62 12.21 29.68
C HIS A 59 -3.59 12.48 31.19
N ALA A 60 -2.71 13.35 31.68
CA ALA A 60 -2.56 13.63 33.11
C ALA A 60 -3.72 14.45 33.67
N LYS A 61 -4.24 14.03 34.82
CA LYS A 61 -5.28 14.73 35.58
C LYS A 61 -4.65 15.53 36.72
N LEU A 62 -5.34 16.59 37.16
CA LEU A 62 -4.96 17.33 38.37
C LEU A 62 -5.42 16.52 39.59
N VAL A 63 -4.47 15.90 40.30
CA VAL A 63 -4.79 14.99 41.42
C VAL A 63 -4.03 15.36 42.70
N GLY A 64 -3.15 16.38 42.70
CA GLY A 64 -2.37 16.79 43.87
C GLY A 64 -2.82 18.11 44.52
N GLU A 65 -2.57 18.26 45.82
CA GLU A 65 -2.78 19.51 46.59
C GLU A 65 -1.86 20.65 46.09
N ASP A 66 -0.79 20.30 45.38
CA ASP A 66 0.27 21.21 44.88
C ASP A 66 -0.06 21.86 43.51
N GLY A 67 -1.24 21.58 42.95
CA GLY A 67 -1.65 22.06 41.62
C GLY A 67 -0.92 21.38 40.44
N GLN A 68 -0.11 20.35 40.69
CA GLN A 68 0.60 19.59 39.67
C GLN A 68 -0.26 18.46 39.08
N LYS A 69 -0.03 18.15 37.80
CA LYS A 69 -0.70 17.06 37.08
C LYS A 69 0.05 15.75 37.28
N TYR A 70 -0.69 14.66 37.47
CA TYR A 70 -0.15 13.31 37.61
C TYR A 70 -0.89 12.33 36.71
N LEU A 71 -0.23 11.23 36.34
CA LEU A 71 -0.87 10.08 35.72
C LEU A 71 -1.20 9.04 36.80
N ASP A 72 -2.46 8.61 36.83
CA ASP A 72 -2.88 7.38 37.51
C ASP A 72 -2.65 6.17 36.57
N THR A 73 -2.89 4.96 37.06
CA THR A 73 -2.68 3.72 36.30
C THR A 73 -3.45 3.70 34.96
N ASP A 74 -4.71 4.14 34.96
CA ASP A 74 -5.56 4.11 33.76
C ASP A 74 -5.13 5.17 32.72
N ASN A 75 -4.79 6.37 33.18
CA ASN A 75 -4.32 7.45 32.32
C ASN A 75 -2.92 7.15 31.77
N PHE A 76 -2.07 6.47 32.55
CA PHE A 76 -0.79 5.96 32.08
C PHE A 76 -1.00 4.93 30.95
N VAL A 77 -1.88 3.95 31.14
CA VAL A 77 -2.23 2.97 30.09
C VAL A 77 -2.72 3.69 28.83
N ASN A 78 -3.56 4.72 28.96
CA ASN A 78 -4.04 5.50 27.82
C ASN A 78 -2.94 6.28 27.09
N ALA A 79 -1.87 6.68 27.80
CA ALA A 79 -0.72 7.38 27.22
C ALA A 79 0.21 6.44 26.44
N ILE A 80 0.42 5.22 26.93
CA ILE A 80 1.43 4.28 26.38
C ILE A 80 0.86 3.22 25.46
N ALA A 81 -0.40 2.80 25.67
CA ALA A 81 -1.01 1.75 24.88
C ALA A 81 -1.37 2.27 23.48
N PRO A 82 -1.07 1.51 22.42
CA PRO A 82 -1.43 1.89 21.07
C PRO A 82 -2.96 2.01 20.89
N PRO A 83 -3.42 2.92 20.00
CA PRO A 83 -4.85 3.23 19.84
C PRO A 83 -5.67 2.12 19.18
N GLN A 84 -5.02 1.20 18.45
CA GLN A 84 -5.67 0.01 17.91
C GLN A 84 -5.62 -1.11 18.96
N ASP A 85 -6.78 -1.70 19.27
CA ASP A 85 -6.83 -2.92 20.10
C ASP A 85 -6.00 -4.01 19.41
N LEU A 86 -4.82 -4.30 19.96
CA LEU A 86 -4.08 -5.48 19.56
C LEU A 86 -4.88 -6.68 20.04
N SER A 87 -5.37 -7.49 19.10
CA SER A 87 -6.28 -8.61 19.33
C SER A 87 -5.86 -9.61 20.44
N LYS A 88 -4.60 -9.60 20.89
CA LYS A 88 -4.04 -10.56 21.86
C LYS A 88 -3.50 -9.96 23.16
N ILE A 89 -2.93 -8.74 23.12
CA ILE A 89 -2.46 -8.03 24.33
C ILE A 89 -3.51 -6.97 24.67
N THR A 90 -4.23 -7.18 25.76
CA THR A 90 -5.29 -6.24 26.16
C THR A 90 -4.69 -4.96 26.73
N ARG A 91 -5.38 -3.82 26.54
CA ARG A 91 -4.94 -2.53 27.09
C ARG A 91 -4.66 -2.60 28.60
N GLY A 92 -5.47 -3.35 29.35
CA GLY A 92 -5.29 -3.53 30.78
C GLY A 92 -3.96 -4.18 31.19
N GLN A 93 -3.33 -4.98 30.32
CA GLN A 93 -2.02 -5.60 30.62
C GLN A 93 -0.89 -4.57 30.62
N TYR A 94 -1.04 -3.43 29.94
CA TYR A 94 -0.07 -2.33 30.01
C TYR A 94 -0.01 -1.69 31.41
N ALA A 95 -1.01 -1.92 32.27
CA ALA A 95 -0.97 -1.47 33.65
C ALA A 95 0.19 -2.10 34.45
N LEU A 96 0.71 -3.25 34.03
CA LEU A 96 1.87 -3.87 34.67
C LEU A 96 3.13 -2.99 34.57
N LEU A 97 3.26 -2.23 33.47
CA LEU A 97 4.36 -1.31 33.26
C LEU A 97 4.29 -0.09 34.20
N PHE A 98 3.11 0.21 34.76
CA PHE A 98 2.95 1.29 35.73
C PHE A 98 3.80 1.03 36.98
N ARG A 99 3.89 -0.22 37.44
CA ARG A 99 4.71 -0.61 38.58
C ARG A 99 6.19 -0.29 38.36
N VAL A 100 6.65 -0.44 37.13
CA VAL A 100 8.04 -0.16 36.74
C VAL A 100 8.28 1.34 36.57
N ALA A 101 7.28 2.08 36.10
CA ALA A 101 7.35 3.54 36.04
C ALA A 101 7.29 4.20 37.43
N ASP A 102 6.55 3.63 38.38
CA ASP A 102 6.37 4.15 39.74
C ASP A 102 7.43 3.60 40.70
N VAL A 103 8.68 4.05 40.49
CA VAL A 103 9.86 3.62 41.28
C VAL A 103 9.64 3.81 42.78
N HIS A 104 8.91 4.85 43.18
CA HIS A 104 8.65 5.20 44.58
C HIS A 104 7.36 4.58 45.15
N ARG A 105 6.62 3.78 44.37
CA ARG A 105 5.36 3.13 44.77
C ARG A 105 4.32 4.10 45.36
N ARG A 106 4.23 5.31 44.79
CA ARG A 106 3.30 6.36 45.22
C ARG A 106 1.87 6.16 44.70
N GLY A 107 1.68 5.24 43.75
CA GLY A 107 0.42 5.03 43.03
C GLY A 107 0.10 6.14 42.02
N ARG A 108 1.06 7.03 41.73
CA ARG A 108 0.91 8.20 40.84
C ARG A 108 2.24 8.55 40.20
N LEU A 109 2.21 8.98 38.93
CA LEU A 109 3.42 9.36 38.18
C LEU A 109 3.46 10.86 37.89
N SER A 110 4.57 11.49 38.25
CA SER A 110 4.91 12.85 37.82
C SER A 110 5.44 12.85 36.38
N PHE A 111 5.63 14.05 35.79
CA PHE A 111 6.28 14.15 34.49
C PHE A 111 7.71 13.62 34.52
N ASP A 112 8.41 13.79 35.63
CA ASP A 112 9.79 13.32 35.78
C ASP A 112 9.84 11.79 35.81
N ASP A 113 8.92 11.13 36.52
CA ASP A 113 8.81 9.66 36.51
C ASP A 113 8.47 9.14 35.10
N PHE A 114 7.52 9.79 34.42
CA PHE A 114 7.14 9.45 33.04
C PHE A 114 8.31 9.65 32.06
N HIS A 115 9.10 10.70 32.24
CA HIS A 115 10.29 10.96 31.44
C HIS A 115 11.39 9.93 31.67
N VAL A 116 11.61 9.50 32.92
CA VAL A 116 12.56 8.43 33.25
C VAL A 116 12.12 7.12 32.61
N PHE A 117 10.83 6.78 32.69
CA PHE A 117 10.27 5.58 32.05
C PHE A 117 10.44 5.60 30.52
N GLU A 118 10.12 6.71 29.86
CA GLU A 118 10.30 6.86 28.41
C GLU A 118 11.79 6.81 27.99
N THR A 119 12.68 7.31 28.84
CA THR A 119 14.13 7.23 28.62
C THR A 119 14.63 5.80 28.80
N LEU A 120 14.08 5.06 29.77
CA LEU A 120 14.38 3.65 29.99
C LEU A 120 13.97 2.80 28.79
N LEU A 121 12.81 3.06 28.18
CA LEU A 121 12.37 2.41 26.94
C LEU A 121 13.32 2.66 25.75
N LYS A 122 14.18 3.67 25.80
CA LYS A 122 15.20 3.92 24.77
C LYS A 122 16.46 3.08 24.92
N ARG A 123 16.62 2.35 26.02
CA ARG A 123 17.72 1.39 26.16
C ARG A 123 17.57 0.21 25.18
N PRO A 124 18.68 -0.30 24.62
CA PRO A 124 18.64 -1.44 23.69
C PRO A 124 18.11 -2.73 24.35
N ASP A 125 18.27 -2.84 25.67
CA ASP A 125 17.90 -3.97 26.53
C ASP A 125 16.68 -3.66 27.42
N ALA A 126 15.89 -2.63 27.08
CA ALA A 126 14.79 -2.16 27.91
C ALA A 126 13.75 -3.24 28.21
N ASP A 127 13.53 -4.17 27.29
CA ASP A 127 12.58 -5.27 27.43
C ASP A 127 12.95 -6.23 28.58
N TYR A 128 14.21 -6.65 28.66
CA TYR A 128 14.71 -7.45 29.78
C TYR A 128 14.83 -6.65 31.07
N TRP A 129 15.24 -5.38 30.99
CA TRP A 129 15.40 -4.54 32.16
C TRP A 129 14.06 -4.28 32.87
N ILE A 130 12.99 -4.01 32.12
CA ILE A 130 11.64 -3.86 32.69
C ILE A 130 11.18 -5.17 33.35
N ALA A 131 11.44 -6.31 32.71
CA ALA A 131 11.11 -7.60 33.30
C ALA A 131 11.89 -7.84 34.60
N PHE A 132 13.18 -7.50 34.64
CA PHE A 132 14.00 -7.61 35.84
C PHE A 132 13.44 -6.74 36.98
N GLN A 133 13.15 -5.46 36.72
CA GLN A 133 12.56 -4.56 37.71
C GLN A 133 11.15 -4.99 38.18
N TYR A 134 10.44 -5.77 37.37
CA TYR A 134 9.15 -6.32 37.78
C TYR A 134 9.31 -7.47 38.78
N PHE A 135 10.36 -8.28 38.63
CA PHE A 135 10.70 -9.39 39.53
C PHE A 135 11.48 -8.95 40.77
N ASP A 136 12.28 -7.89 40.67
CA ASP A 136 12.99 -7.20 41.78
C ASP A 136 12.00 -6.33 42.57
N VAL A 137 11.27 -6.97 43.49
CA VAL A 137 10.25 -6.37 44.35
C VAL A 137 10.89 -5.53 45.46
N ASP A 138 12.07 -5.87 45.96
CA ASP A 138 12.72 -5.11 47.02
C ASP A 138 13.60 -3.95 46.49
N GLY A 139 13.93 -3.96 45.20
CA GLY A 139 14.77 -2.96 44.56
C GLY A 139 16.26 -3.12 44.93
N SER A 140 16.66 -4.31 45.38
CA SER A 140 18.03 -4.61 45.80
C SER A 140 19.00 -4.71 44.63
N GLY A 141 18.48 -4.89 43.40
CA GLY A 141 19.28 -5.13 42.20
C GLY A 141 19.72 -6.58 42.03
N THR A 142 19.19 -7.51 42.84
CA THR A 142 19.40 -8.96 42.74
C THR A 142 18.10 -9.69 43.11
N ILE A 143 17.80 -10.81 42.45
CA ILE A 143 16.57 -11.56 42.70
C ILE A 143 16.89 -12.87 43.44
N ASP A 144 16.26 -13.11 44.59
CA ASP A 144 16.40 -14.37 45.32
C ASP A 144 15.39 -15.44 44.87
N TYR A 145 15.53 -16.67 45.39
CA TYR A 145 14.65 -17.79 45.04
C TYR A 145 13.19 -17.53 45.44
N ASP A 146 12.96 -17.02 46.65
CA ASP A 146 11.62 -16.82 47.19
C ASP A 146 10.92 -15.66 46.48
N GLU A 147 11.63 -14.58 46.17
CA GLU A 147 11.17 -13.46 45.38
C GLU A 147 10.77 -13.88 43.97
N PHE A 148 11.65 -14.60 43.26
CA PHE A 148 11.33 -15.12 41.93
C PHE A 148 10.09 -16.02 41.97
N LYS A 149 10.03 -16.94 42.94
CA LYS A 149 8.92 -17.88 43.12
C LYS A 149 7.61 -17.15 43.40
N ASN A 150 7.60 -16.21 44.34
CA ASN A 150 6.41 -15.47 44.74
C ASN A 150 5.85 -14.64 43.58
N VAL A 151 6.72 -13.94 42.83
CA VAL A 151 6.29 -13.17 41.65
C VAL A 151 5.76 -14.09 40.55
N PHE A 152 6.40 -15.24 40.33
CA PHE A 152 5.96 -16.23 39.33
C PHE A 152 4.61 -16.86 39.71
N GLU A 153 4.43 -17.29 40.97
CA GLU A 153 3.17 -17.87 41.45
C GLU A 153 2.03 -16.85 41.42
N ALA A 154 2.29 -15.57 41.75
CA ALA A 154 1.32 -14.49 41.61
C ALA A 154 0.88 -14.25 40.16
N CYS A 155 1.72 -14.64 39.18
CA CYS A 155 1.42 -14.54 37.77
C CYS A 155 0.58 -15.71 37.22
N LEU A 156 0.56 -16.85 37.92
CA LEU A 156 -0.18 -18.05 37.51
C LEU A 156 -1.68 -17.95 37.84
N GLY A 157 -2.51 -18.55 36.98
CA GLY A 157 -3.94 -18.71 37.25
C GLY A 157 -4.28 -19.99 38.02
N PRO A 158 -5.49 -20.14 38.63
CA PRO A 158 -5.90 -21.38 39.28
C PRO A 158 -6.05 -22.56 38.29
N GLU A 159 -6.21 -22.27 36.99
CA GLU A 159 -6.30 -23.27 35.91
C GLU A 159 -4.96 -23.49 35.18
N ALA A 160 -3.88 -22.81 35.61
CA ALA A 160 -2.57 -22.87 34.97
C ALA A 160 -1.91 -24.24 35.21
N LEU A 161 -1.05 -24.66 34.27
CA LEU A 161 -0.27 -25.87 34.45
C LEU A 161 0.76 -25.67 35.57
N PRO A 162 0.94 -26.67 36.45
CA PRO A 162 1.84 -26.54 37.59
C PRO A 162 3.29 -26.42 37.12
N PHE A 163 4.06 -25.58 37.82
CA PHE A 163 5.50 -25.44 37.65
C PHE A 163 6.22 -25.97 38.89
N ASN A 164 7.11 -26.93 38.69
CA ASN A 164 7.95 -27.50 39.73
C ASN A 164 9.22 -26.65 39.90
N PHE A 165 9.28 -25.86 40.96
CA PHE A 165 10.45 -25.06 41.33
C PHE A 165 11.61 -25.89 41.91
N ASP A 166 11.35 -27.11 42.40
CA ASP A 166 12.39 -28.00 42.94
C ASP A 166 13.10 -28.83 41.85
N CYS A 167 13.02 -28.41 40.59
CA CYS A 167 13.67 -29.10 39.48
C CYS A 167 15.16 -28.73 39.37
N ASP A 168 15.93 -29.61 38.73
CA ASP A 168 17.38 -29.39 38.56
C ASP A 168 17.69 -28.13 37.74
N TRP A 169 16.82 -27.78 36.79
CA TRP A 169 16.99 -26.57 35.98
C TRP A 169 16.92 -25.29 36.83
N VAL A 170 15.94 -25.16 37.72
CA VAL A 170 15.82 -24.00 38.62
C VAL A 170 17.01 -23.93 39.58
N LYS A 171 17.46 -25.07 40.11
CA LYS A 171 18.62 -25.13 41.01
C LYS A 171 19.93 -24.66 40.37
N LEU A 172 20.06 -24.78 39.05
CA LEU A 172 21.24 -24.28 38.32
C LEU A 172 21.30 -22.75 38.24
N TYR A 173 20.15 -22.07 38.30
CA TYR A 173 20.07 -20.60 38.21
C TYR A 173 19.86 -19.92 39.57
N LEU A 174 19.02 -20.47 40.43
CA LEU A 174 18.65 -19.88 41.72
C LEU A 174 19.28 -20.60 42.92
N GLY A 175 20.04 -21.68 42.69
CA GLY A 175 20.63 -22.47 43.77
C GLY A 175 19.59 -23.29 44.55
N LYS A 176 19.96 -23.70 45.77
CA LYS A 176 19.04 -24.36 46.71
C LYS A 176 18.29 -23.30 47.52
N ARG A 177 17.11 -23.65 48.05
CA ARG A 177 16.25 -22.78 48.86
C ARG A 177 16.97 -22.05 50.01
N ASP A 178 17.97 -22.67 50.64
CA ASP A 178 18.78 -22.08 51.72
C ASP A 178 20.17 -21.59 51.27
N GLY A 179 20.39 -21.48 49.96
CA GLY A 179 21.66 -21.05 49.37
C GLY A 179 21.75 -19.54 49.28
N ALA A 180 22.96 -18.98 49.42
CA ALA A 180 23.23 -17.55 49.23
C ALA A 180 23.25 -17.11 47.74
N HIS A 181 22.72 -17.92 46.83
CA HIS A 181 22.77 -17.64 45.40
C HIS A 181 21.65 -16.66 45.04
N VAL A 182 22.05 -15.46 44.62
CA VAL A 182 21.14 -14.41 44.16
C VAL A 182 21.37 -14.16 42.68
N LEU A 183 20.30 -13.87 41.96
CA LEU A 183 20.31 -13.74 40.52
C LEU A 183 20.56 -12.29 40.11
N GLY A 184 21.70 -12.03 39.48
CA GLY A 184 21.97 -10.71 38.90
C GLY A 184 21.19 -10.49 37.59
N TYR A 185 21.14 -9.24 37.11
CA TYR A 185 20.45 -8.88 35.85
C TYR A 185 20.83 -9.78 34.66
N ASN A 186 22.13 -9.97 34.43
CA ASN A 186 22.61 -10.75 33.29
C ASN A 186 22.16 -12.22 33.36
N GLU A 187 22.17 -12.81 34.57
CA GLU A 187 21.77 -14.20 34.79
C GLU A 187 20.25 -14.34 34.66
N PHE A 188 19.50 -13.36 35.16
CA PHE A 188 18.05 -13.28 34.96
C PHE A 188 17.67 -13.26 33.48
N THR A 189 18.40 -12.52 32.64
CA THR A 189 18.11 -12.52 31.19
C THR A 189 18.23 -13.92 30.56
N GLN A 190 19.21 -14.72 31.00
CA GLN A 190 19.39 -16.09 30.52
C GLN A 190 18.35 -17.05 31.10
N LEU A 191 18.01 -16.90 32.39
CA LEU A 191 16.93 -17.63 33.04
C LEU A 191 15.63 -17.44 32.26
N MET A 192 15.23 -16.19 32.01
CA MET A 192 13.99 -15.87 31.28
C MET A 192 13.96 -16.46 29.87
N LYS A 193 15.12 -16.49 29.18
CA LYS A 193 15.24 -17.10 27.85
C LYS A 193 15.06 -18.62 27.89
N GLY A 194 15.51 -19.30 28.94
CA GLY A 194 15.36 -20.75 29.12
C GLY A 194 14.03 -21.19 29.74
N LEU A 195 13.38 -20.31 30.51
CA LEU A 195 12.19 -20.59 31.32
C LEU A 195 11.04 -21.17 30.51
N GLN A 196 10.75 -20.61 29.34
CA GLN A 196 9.68 -21.10 28.48
C GLN A 196 9.90 -22.55 28.01
N GLY A 197 11.15 -22.92 27.71
CA GLY A 197 11.50 -24.29 27.30
C GLY A 197 11.35 -25.27 28.45
N GLU A 198 11.72 -24.87 29.67
CA GLU A 198 11.51 -25.69 30.87
C GLU A 198 10.03 -25.84 31.21
N ARG A 199 9.24 -24.76 31.12
CA ARG A 199 7.78 -24.83 31.29
C ARG A 199 7.14 -25.77 30.28
N LEU A 200 7.54 -25.72 29.01
CA LEU A 200 7.08 -26.67 27.98
C LEU A 200 7.40 -28.12 28.37
N ARG A 201 8.63 -28.37 28.84
CA ARG A 201 9.08 -29.71 29.26
C ARG A 201 8.26 -30.24 30.43
N GLN A 202 8.03 -29.42 31.46
CA GLN A 202 7.24 -29.80 32.62
C GLN A 202 5.75 -29.97 32.29
N ALA A 203 5.19 -29.07 31.48
CA ALA A 203 3.81 -29.14 30.99
C ALA A 203 3.55 -30.44 30.21
N PHE A 204 4.49 -30.82 29.34
CA PHE A 204 4.42 -32.09 28.60
C PHE A 204 4.48 -33.28 29.55
N ALA A 205 5.47 -33.30 30.46
CA ALA A 205 5.64 -34.39 31.42
C ALA A 205 4.45 -34.54 32.39
N HIS A 206 3.75 -33.44 32.69
CA HIS A 206 2.55 -33.45 33.53
C HIS A 206 1.33 -34.05 32.79
N LEU A 207 1.24 -33.86 31.46
CA LEU A 207 0.11 -34.33 30.65
C LEU A 207 0.34 -35.73 30.06
N ASP A 208 1.59 -36.17 29.95
CA ASP A 208 2.01 -37.53 29.59
C ASP A 208 1.94 -38.47 30.81
N SER A 209 0.72 -38.82 31.21
CA SER A 209 0.45 -39.70 32.36
C SER A 209 1.08 -41.10 32.24
N ASN A 210 1.23 -41.59 31.01
CA ASN A 210 1.68 -42.91 30.61
C ASN A 210 3.19 -42.98 30.34
N LYS A 211 3.87 -41.82 30.28
CA LYS A 211 5.32 -41.69 30.00
C LYS A 211 5.73 -42.37 28.70
N ASP A 212 4.85 -42.37 27.71
CA ASP A 212 5.12 -42.97 26.41
C ASP A 212 5.65 -41.95 25.40
N GLY A 213 5.73 -40.68 25.79
CA GLY A 213 6.24 -39.59 24.97
C GLY A 213 5.22 -39.02 24.00
N PHE A 214 3.92 -39.30 24.20
CA PHE A 214 2.82 -38.79 23.37
C PHE A 214 1.74 -38.10 24.21
N ILE A 215 1.15 -37.05 23.64
CA ILE A 215 -0.01 -36.35 24.21
C ILE A 215 -1.14 -36.25 23.19
N THR A 216 -2.36 -36.03 23.67
CA THR A 216 -3.53 -35.83 22.79
C THR A 216 -3.49 -34.44 22.14
N PRO A 217 -4.20 -34.25 21.01
CA PRO A 217 -4.28 -32.95 20.33
C PRO A 217 -4.84 -31.83 21.21
N ASP A 218 -5.80 -32.15 22.08
CA ASP A 218 -6.41 -31.20 23.01
C ASP A 218 -5.43 -30.82 24.13
N GLN A 219 -4.66 -31.78 24.65
CA GLN A 219 -3.58 -31.52 25.60
C GLN A 219 -2.51 -30.63 24.98
N PHE A 220 -2.10 -30.90 23.74
CA PHE A 220 -1.17 -30.04 23.00
C PHE A 220 -1.72 -28.61 22.84
N LYS A 221 -2.98 -28.48 22.42
CA LYS A 221 -3.65 -27.17 22.29
C LYS A 221 -3.64 -26.42 23.62
N ARG A 222 -3.89 -27.10 24.75
CA ARG A 222 -3.81 -26.50 26.10
C ARG A 222 -2.42 -25.96 26.42
N ILE A 223 -1.37 -26.77 26.21
CA ILE A 223 0.03 -26.36 26.46
C ILE A 223 0.37 -25.10 25.64
N ILE A 224 0.07 -25.12 24.35
CA ILE A 224 0.42 -24.01 23.44
C ILE A 224 -0.37 -22.74 23.76
N LEU A 225 -1.66 -22.85 24.10
CA LEU A 225 -2.46 -21.70 24.49
C LEU A 225 -1.93 -21.00 25.75
N GLU A 226 -1.45 -21.79 26.73
CA GLU A 226 -0.88 -21.24 27.95
C GLU A 226 0.49 -20.58 27.74
N LEU A 227 1.36 -21.22 26.95
CA LEU A 227 2.75 -20.77 26.76
C LEU A 227 2.90 -19.71 25.67
N ALA A 228 2.15 -19.82 24.58
CA ALA A 228 2.37 -19.07 23.35
C ALA A 228 1.08 -18.55 22.68
N GLY A 229 -0.08 -18.65 23.34
CA GLY A 229 -1.37 -18.23 22.76
C GLY A 229 -1.41 -16.77 22.31
N HIS A 230 -0.63 -15.88 22.95
CA HIS A 230 -0.52 -14.48 22.57
C HIS A 230 0.33 -14.22 21.31
N LYS A 231 1.13 -15.22 20.86
CA LYS A 231 2.00 -15.17 19.68
C LYS A 231 1.33 -15.76 18.42
N LEU A 232 0.15 -16.38 18.56
CA LEU A 232 -0.53 -17.12 17.49
C LEU A 232 -1.82 -16.43 17.03
N SER A 233 -2.17 -16.60 15.75
CA SER A 233 -3.46 -16.19 15.20
C SER A 233 -4.57 -17.18 15.59
N ASP A 234 -5.82 -16.73 15.58
CA ASP A 234 -6.99 -17.59 15.87
C ASP A 234 -7.09 -18.78 14.91
N GLU A 235 -6.76 -18.56 13.64
CA GLU A 235 -6.73 -19.60 12.61
C GLU A 235 -5.70 -20.71 12.92
N VAL A 236 -4.52 -20.32 13.44
CA VAL A 236 -3.49 -21.31 13.83
C VAL A 236 -3.95 -22.05 15.09
N ILE A 237 -4.51 -21.33 16.07
CA ILE A 237 -5.05 -21.92 17.31
C ILE A 237 -6.12 -22.97 17.03
N ASP A 238 -7.04 -22.68 16.11
CA ASP A 238 -8.11 -23.61 15.73
C ASP A 238 -7.58 -24.84 15.00
N ARG A 239 -6.42 -24.72 14.35
CA ARG A 239 -5.79 -25.80 13.59
C ARG A 239 -4.69 -26.54 14.33
N LEU A 240 -4.34 -26.16 15.55
CA LEU A 240 -3.35 -26.90 16.36
C LEU A 240 -3.60 -28.42 16.38
N PRO A 241 -4.86 -28.93 16.46
CA PRO A 241 -5.11 -30.37 16.44
C PRO A 241 -4.74 -31.09 15.14
N THR A 242 -4.65 -30.36 14.02
CA THR A 242 -4.35 -30.92 12.68
C THR A 242 -2.90 -31.37 12.55
N LEU A 243 -2.02 -31.06 13.51
CA LEU A 243 -0.62 -31.48 13.51
C LEU A 243 -0.47 -33.01 13.51
N THR A 244 -1.47 -33.73 14.02
CA THR A 244 -1.57 -35.20 13.95
C THR A 244 -1.58 -35.77 12.52
N THR A 245 -1.87 -34.95 11.51
CA THR A 245 -1.83 -35.38 10.10
C THR A 245 -0.41 -35.59 9.56
N LEU A 246 0.62 -35.04 10.23
CA LEU A 246 2.02 -35.25 9.85
C LEU A 246 2.52 -36.65 10.19
N ASN A 247 2.02 -37.26 11.28
CA ASN A 247 2.35 -38.62 11.70
C ASN A 247 1.08 -39.37 12.13
N PRO A 248 0.44 -40.13 11.21
CA PRO A 248 -0.71 -40.95 11.57
C PRO A 248 -0.27 -42.11 12.46
N GLY A 249 -0.61 -42.08 13.76
CA GLY A 249 -0.40 -43.28 14.57
C GLY A 249 -0.67 -43.22 16.06
N LYS A 250 -0.24 -42.19 16.81
CA LYS A 250 -0.19 -42.31 18.29
C LYS A 250 -0.46 -41.03 19.11
N GLY A 251 -0.77 -39.91 18.48
CA GLY A 251 -0.87 -38.61 19.15
C GLY A 251 0.31 -37.70 18.78
N ILE A 252 0.49 -36.62 19.52
CA ILE A 252 1.56 -35.63 19.26
C ILE A 252 2.75 -35.97 20.15
N SER A 253 3.90 -36.22 19.52
CA SER A 253 5.15 -36.57 20.21
C SER A 253 5.86 -35.34 20.79
N TYR A 254 6.71 -35.54 21.80
CA TYR A 254 7.51 -34.45 22.38
C TYR A 254 8.36 -33.70 21.33
N SER A 255 8.89 -34.40 20.33
CA SER A 255 9.68 -33.82 19.23
C SER A 255 8.87 -32.90 18.32
N GLU A 256 7.58 -33.17 18.14
CA GLU A 256 6.67 -32.30 17.38
C GLU A 256 6.30 -31.05 18.19
N VAL A 257 6.07 -31.21 19.49
CA VAL A 257 5.79 -30.08 20.39
C VAL A 257 6.98 -29.11 20.45
N ILE A 258 8.20 -29.61 20.60
CA ILE A 258 9.41 -28.77 20.64
C ILE A 258 9.70 -28.13 19.28
N ALA A 259 9.49 -28.84 18.16
CA ALA A 259 9.67 -28.27 16.83
C ALA A 259 8.66 -27.13 16.58
N PHE A 260 7.39 -27.33 16.94
CA PHE A 260 6.38 -26.27 16.85
C PHE A 260 6.73 -25.06 17.73
N TYR A 261 7.20 -25.30 18.96
CA TYR A 261 7.66 -24.24 19.86
C TYR A 261 8.86 -23.47 19.29
N ASN A 262 9.86 -24.14 18.72
CA ASN A 262 11.01 -23.49 18.09
C ASN A 262 10.58 -22.60 16.91
N VAL A 263 9.62 -23.05 16.08
CA VAL A 263 9.05 -22.24 14.98
C VAL A 263 8.43 -20.96 15.52
N ILE A 264 7.68 -21.02 16.63
CA ILE A 264 7.08 -19.84 17.25
C ILE A 264 8.13 -18.91 17.86
N ARG A 265 9.13 -19.48 18.53
CA ARG A 265 10.21 -18.72 19.16
C ARG A 265 11.01 -17.94 18.12
N ASP A 266 11.30 -18.58 16.98
CA ASP A 266 12.13 -18.05 15.92
C ASP A 266 11.31 -17.53 14.71
N MET A 267 10.04 -17.16 14.95
CA MET A 267 9.07 -16.70 13.92
C MET A 267 9.60 -15.54 13.08
N ASP A 268 10.37 -14.67 13.72
CA ASP A 268 11.02 -13.52 13.10
C ASP A 268 12.05 -13.93 12.04
N MET A 269 12.84 -14.97 12.32
CA MET A 269 13.79 -15.53 11.36
C MET A 269 13.07 -16.35 10.27
N VAL A 270 12.00 -17.06 10.64
CA VAL A 270 11.13 -17.76 9.68
C VAL A 270 10.59 -16.78 8.65
N GLU A 271 10.03 -15.64 9.10
CA GLU A 271 9.53 -14.60 8.21
C GLU A 271 10.62 -14.05 7.27
N ARG A 272 11.79 -13.73 7.83
CA ARG A 272 12.91 -13.18 7.05
C ARG A 272 13.34 -14.14 5.94
N ILE A 273 13.47 -15.43 6.26
CA ILE A 273 13.90 -16.45 5.30
C ILE A 273 12.80 -16.71 4.26
N ILE A 274 11.52 -16.72 4.64
CA ILE A 274 10.41 -16.82 3.69
C ILE A 274 10.44 -15.66 2.69
N ARG A 275 10.62 -14.42 3.17
CA ARG A 275 10.69 -13.23 2.30
C ARG A 275 11.87 -13.30 1.35
N GLU A 276 13.03 -13.72 1.83
CA GLU A 276 14.22 -13.89 0.98
C GLU A 276 14.02 -14.99 -0.07
N ALA A 277 13.46 -16.14 0.33
CA ALA A 277 13.17 -17.25 -0.57
C ALA A 277 12.14 -16.86 -1.65
N VAL A 278 11.07 -16.17 -1.25
CA VAL A 278 10.05 -15.65 -2.18
C VAL A 278 10.62 -14.61 -3.13
N ALA A 279 11.52 -13.74 -2.67
CA ALA A 279 12.18 -12.74 -3.51
C ALA A 279 13.11 -13.37 -4.56
N LYS A 280 13.76 -14.49 -4.23
CA LYS A 280 14.59 -15.28 -5.16
C LYS A 280 13.75 -16.14 -6.13
N SER A 281 12.49 -16.43 -5.78
CA SER A 281 11.60 -17.26 -6.58
C SER A 281 11.05 -16.52 -7.82
N LYS A 282 11.10 -17.18 -8.98
CA LYS A 282 10.62 -16.60 -10.25
C LYS A 282 9.11 -16.41 -10.26
N ASP A 283 8.37 -17.27 -9.58
CA ASP A 283 6.92 -17.34 -9.50
C ASP A 283 6.36 -16.75 -8.19
N GLY A 284 7.22 -16.31 -7.27
CA GLY A 284 6.81 -15.72 -5.99
C GLY A 284 6.21 -16.72 -5.00
N ARG A 285 6.40 -18.02 -5.27
CA ARG A 285 5.99 -19.14 -4.41
C ARG A 285 7.21 -19.99 -4.06
N ILE A 286 7.18 -20.62 -2.89
CA ILE A 286 8.28 -21.43 -2.38
C ILE A 286 7.80 -22.80 -1.91
N THR A 287 8.67 -23.81 -1.96
CA THR A 287 8.49 -25.13 -1.29
C THR A 287 9.27 -25.21 0.02
N ALA A 288 9.00 -26.23 0.84
CA ALA A 288 9.75 -26.49 2.07
C ALA A 288 11.26 -26.71 1.81
N SER A 289 11.60 -27.37 0.70
CA SER A 289 13.00 -27.56 0.29
C SER A 289 13.69 -26.25 -0.12
N GLU A 290 12.99 -25.36 -0.84
CA GLU A 290 13.50 -24.05 -1.22
C GLU A 290 13.66 -23.13 -0.01
N PHE A 291 12.76 -23.24 0.98
CA PHE A 291 12.89 -22.58 2.28
C PHE A 291 14.15 -23.05 3.03
N LEU A 292 14.36 -24.36 3.18
CA LEU A 292 15.55 -24.92 3.84
C LEU A 292 16.85 -24.57 3.12
N THR A 293 16.82 -24.55 1.78
CA THR A 293 17.97 -24.14 0.96
C THR A 293 18.27 -22.65 1.15
N SER A 294 17.23 -21.81 1.23
CA SER A 294 17.40 -20.38 1.50
C SER A 294 17.90 -20.14 2.92
N ALA A 295 17.44 -20.93 3.90
CA ALA A 295 17.92 -20.88 5.27
C ALA A 295 19.42 -21.21 5.34
N SER A 296 19.86 -22.30 4.71
CA SER A 296 21.28 -22.70 4.70
C SER A 296 22.19 -21.75 3.92
N GLN A 297 21.65 -21.00 2.95
CA GLN A 297 22.38 -19.93 2.27
C GLN A 297 22.47 -18.64 3.11
N SER A 298 21.46 -18.38 3.94
CA SER A 298 21.37 -17.15 4.74
C SER A 298 22.20 -17.23 6.02
N THR A 299 22.50 -18.45 6.51
CA THR A 299 23.26 -18.67 7.74
C THR A 299 24.39 -19.68 7.59
N ARG A 300 25.40 -19.53 8.44
CA ARG A 300 26.58 -20.41 8.47
C ARG A 300 26.24 -21.86 8.83
N TYR A 301 25.20 -22.06 9.63
CA TYR A 301 24.73 -23.38 10.08
C TYR A 301 23.26 -23.57 9.74
N ALA A 302 22.79 -24.82 9.74
CA ALA A 302 21.38 -25.13 9.55
C ALA A 302 20.56 -24.56 10.72
N LEU A 303 19.77 -23.51 10.43
CA LEU A 303 18.90 -22.85 11.42
C LEU A 303 17.67 -23.70 11.78
N PHE A 304 17.11 -24.40 10.80
CA PHE A 304 15.84 -25.11 10.95
C PHE A 304 15.98 -26.59 10.60
N SER A 305 15.30 -27.43 11.37
CA SER A 305 15.15 -28.84 11.08
C SER A 305 14.11 -29.08 9.99
N PRO A 306 14.15 -30.24 9.30
CA PRO A 306 13.09 -30.62 8.36
C PRO A 306 11.69 -30.69 8.97
N MET A 307 11.59 -31.03 10.27
CA MET A 307 10.32 -31.06 11.01
C MET A 307 9.76 -29.66 11.23
N GLU A 308 10.62 -28.68 11.56
CA GLU A 308 10.20 -27.29 11.70
C GLU A 308 9.71 -26.73 10.36
N ALA A 309 10.41 -27.04 9.26
CA ALA A 309 9.98 -26.66 7.92
C ALA A 309 8.64 -27.31 7.53
N SER A 310 8.43 -28.60 7.83
CA SER A 310 7.16 -29.27 7.53
C SER A 310 5.98 -28.67 8.30
N ILE A 311 6.20 -28.30 9.57
CA ILE A 311 5.24 -27.60 10.42
C ILE A 311 4.88 -26.22 9.84
N ILE A 312 5.88 -25.41 9.46
CA ILE A 312 5.67 -24.08 8.85
C ILE A 312 4.76 -24.19 7.62
N PHE A 313 5.08 -25.15 6.74
CA PHE A 313 4.32 -25.36 5.50
C PHE A 313 2.95 -26.00 5.73
N HIS A 314 2.79 -26.81 6.77
CA HIS A 314 1.51 -27.42 7.16
C HIS A 314 0.49 -26.36 7.59
N PHE A 315 0.88 -25.44 8.47
CA PHE A 315 0.00 -24.37 8.93
C PHE A 315 -0.27 -23.33 7.84
N ALA A 316 0.68 -23.13 6.91
CA ALA A 316 0.48 -22.26 5.76
C ALA A 316 -0.43 -22.89 4.67
N SER A 317 -0.36 -24.21 4.43
CA SER A 317 -1.04 -24.91 3.31
C SER A 317 -2.55 -25.16 3.48
N ARG A 318 -3.20 -24.60 4.51
CA ARG A 318 -4.59 -24.95 4.90
C ARG A 318 -4.84 -26.46 5.08
N GLY A 319 -3.82 -27.22 5.48
CA GLY A 319 -3.94 -28.66 5.76
C GLY A 319 -3.84 -29.57 4.53
N GLY A 320 -3.37 -29.06 3.39
CA GLY A 320 -2.96 -29.90 2.24
C GLY A 320 -1.56 -30.52 2.42
N PRO A 321 -1.20 -31.58 1.66
CA PRO A 321 0.09 -32.26 1.80
C PRO A 321 1.27 -31.26 1.74
N SER A 322 2.01 -31.16 2.85
CA SER A 322 2.78 -29.95 3.19
C SER A 322 4.14 -29.82 2.50
N THR A 323 4.70 -30.91 1.95
CA THR A 323 6.10 -30.91 1.50
C THR A 323 6.30 -30.48 0.05
N SER A 324 5.29 -30.68 -0.83
CA SER A 324 5.39 -30.40 -2.28
C SER A 324 4.58 -29.20 -2.75
N THR A 325 3.73 -28.64 -1.89
CA THR A 325 2.87 -27.51 -2.25
C THR A 325 3.70 -26.21 -2.29
N ARG A 326 3.66 -25.49 -3.41
CA ARG A 326 4.31 -24.17 -3.56
C ARG A 326 3.40 -23.09 -2.98
N LEU A 327 3.87 -22.37 -1.95
CA LEU A 327 3.08 -21.38 -1.20
C LEU A 327 3.61 -19.96 -1.42
N ALA A 328 2.71 -18.99 -1.51
CA ALA A 328 3.03 -17.56 -1.63
C ALA A 328 3.19 -16.91 -0.24
N LEU A 329 3.79 -15.72 -0.18
CA LEU A 329 3.98 -14.98 1.09
C LEU A 329 2.66 -14.78 1.87
N ILE A 330 1.54 -14.59 1.16
CA ILE A 330 0.22 -14.42 1.78
C ILE A 330 -0.32 -15.68 2.46
N ASP A 331 0.12 -16.86 2.04
CA ASP A 331 -0.29 -18.12 2.67
C ASP A 331 0.35 -18.26 4.06
N PHE A 332 1.56 -17.74 4.21
CA PHE A 332 2.27 -17.66 5.49
C PHE A 332 1.73 -16.56 6.41
N ALA A 333 0.90 -15.62 5.92
CA ALA A 333 0.30 -14.55 6.73
C ALA A 333 -0.39 -15.06 7.98
N LYS A 334 -1.08 -16.20 7.85
CA LYS A 334 -1.82 -16.87 8.91
C LYS A 334 -0.93 -17.27 10.08
N LEU A 335 0.29 -17.70 9.76
CA LEU A 335 1.28 -18.13 10.73
C LEU A 335 2.05 -16.94 11.31
N LEU A 336 2.40 -15.97 10.45
CA LEU A 336 3.32 -14.88 10.79
C LEU A 336 2.64 -13.67 11.47
N ASP A 337 1.34 -13.45 11.27
CA ASP A 337 0.61 -12.34 11.88
C ASP A 337 -0.42 -12.83 12.90
N PRO A 338 -0.22 -12.59 14.21
CA PRO A 338 -1.21 -12.89 15.25
C PRO A 338 -2.55 -12.17 15.06
N ARG A 339 -2.58 -11.08 14.26
CA ARG A 339 -3.78 -10.31 13.94
C ARG A 339 -4.50 -10.81 12.69
N TRP A 340 -3.96 -11.83 12.03
CA TRP A 340 -4.52 -12.31 10.78
C TRP A 340 -5.97 -12.79 10.97
N GLN A 341 -6.88 -12.27 10.14
CA GLN A 341 -8.27 -12.70 10.04
C GLN A 341 -8.58 -13.13 8.62
N ALA A 342 -9.43 -14.16 8.46
CA ALA A 342 -9.82 -14.66 7.16
C ALA A 342 -10.55 -13.57 6.33
N PRO A 343 -10.24 -13.42 5.03
CA PRO A 343 -10.99 -12.55 4.13
C PRO A 343 -12.48 -12.99 4.12
N GLY A 344 -13.36 -12.16 4.71
CA GLY A 344 -14.79 -12.44 4.89
C GLY A 344 -15.30 -12.35 6.34
N ALA A 345 -14.42 -12.24 7.35
CA ALA A 345 -14.82 -12.04 8.75
C ALA A 345 -15.26 -10.58 9.06
N LEU A 346 -14.73 -9.60 8.32
CA LEU A 346 -15.08 -8.18 8.44
C LEU A 346 -16.51 -7.86 7.96
N ASP A 347 -17.07 -8.67 7.05
CA ASP A 347 -18.44 -8.48 6.57
C ASP A 347 -19.50 -8.91 7.59
N ARG A 348 -19.14 -9.75 8.58
CA ARG A 348 -20.10 -10.29 9.57
C ARG A 348 -20.14 -9.50 10.89
N THR A 349 -19.10 -8.74 11.19
CA THR A 349 -18.97 -8.03 12.48
C THR A 349 -19.48 -6.57 12.43
N GLY A 350 -19.78 -6.05 11.23
CA GLY A 350 -20.38 -4.72 11.04
C GLY A 350 -21.91 -4.65 11.20
N GLU A 351 -22.63 -5.77 11.27
CA GLU A 351 -24.10 -5.79 11.27
C GLU A 351 -24.75 -6.06 12.64
N ALA A 352 -23.98 -6.07 13.74
CA ALA A 352 -24.51 -6.36 15.08
C ALA A 352 -24.96 -5.12 15.88
N GLY A 353 -25.13 -3.95 15.25
CA GLY A 353 -25.46 -2.73 15.97
C GLY A 353 -26.18 -1.68 15.15
N GLN A 354 -27.46 -1.90 14.84
CA GLN A 354 -28.55 -0.90 14.86
C GLN A 354 -29.83 -1.50 14.29
N GLY A 355 -30.83 -1.70 15.16
CA GLY A 355 -32.17 -2.06 14.73
C GLY A 355 -32.87 -0.89 14.05
N VAL A 356 -33.31 -1.08 12.81
CA VAL A 356 -34.35 -0.26 12.17
C VAL A 356 -35.23 -1.15 11.28
N GLY A 357 -36.53 -1.19 11.60
CA GLY A 357 -37.64 -1.11 10.65
C GLY A 357 -37.68 -2.08 9.46
N ARG A 358 -38.43 -3.17 9.64
CA ARG A 358 -38.90 -4.09 8.60
C ARG A 358 -39.82 -3.38 7.59
N MET A 359 -39.48 -3.34 6.30
CA MET A 359 -40.45 -3.22 5.19
C MET A 359 -39.82 -3.57 3.82
N GLY A 360 -40.41 -4.53 3.08
CA GLY A 360 -40.40 -4.53 1.60
C GLY A 360 -39.35 -5.37 0.85
N MET A 361 -39.52 -6.70 0.90
CA MET A 361 -39.08 -7.75 -0.05
C MET A 361 -38.55 -7.30 -1.44
N LEU A 362 -37.22 -7.23 -1.61
CA LEU A 362 -36.48 -7.45 -2.88
C LEU A 362 -35.11 -8.08 -2.56
N SER A 363 -34.64 -9.00 -3.41
CA SER A 363 -33.40 -9.78 -3.21
C SER A 363 -32.15 -8.91 -2.92
N PRO A 364 -31.35 -9.21 -1.89
CA PRO A 364 -30.12 -8.47 -1.54
C PRO A 364 -29.04 -8.43 -2.63
N SER A 365 -29.08 -9.33 -3.61
CA SER A 365 -28.04 -9.45 -4.63
C SER A 365 -28.08 -8.36 -5.72
N THR A 366 -29.23 -7.74 -5.96
CA THR A 366 -29.38 -6.82 -7.10
C THR A 366 -28.96 -5.39 -6.76
N TRP A 367 -29.26 -4.91 -5.55
CA TRP A 367 -28.86 -3.57 -5.09
C TRP A 367 -27.36 -3.45 -4.82
N GLY A 368 -26.72 -4.52 -4.32
CA GLY A 368 -25.27 -4.59 -4.17
C GLY A 368 -24.54 -4.43 -5.51
N SER A 369 -25.02 -5.06 -6.59
CA SER A 369 -24.42 -4.94 -7.92
C SER A 369 -24.58 -3.56 -8.56
N PHE A 370 -25.69 -2.85 -8.34
CA PHE A 370 -25.87 -1.49 -8.85
C PHE A 370 -25.06 -0.45 -8.06
N ALA A 371 -24.94 -0.60 -6.75
CA ALA A 371 -24.07 0.24 -5.93
C ALA A 371 -22.58 0.01 -6.26
N GLN A 372 -22.19 -1.25 -6.48
CA GLN A 372 -20.84 -1.61 -6.95
C GLN A 372 -20.57 -1.03 -8.33
N PHE A 373 -21.51 -1.17 -9.28
CA PHE A 373 -21.41 -0.56 -10.61
C PHE A 373 -21.32 0.96 -10.55
N GLY A 374 -22.08 1.63 -9.68
CA GLY A 374 -21.99 3.07 -9.47
C GLY A 374 -20.63 3.51 -8.92
N LYS A 375 -20.07 2.76 -7.96
CA LYS A 375 -18.72 2.99 -7.43
C LYS A 375 -17.65 2.76 -8.51
N ASP A 376 -17.71 1.65 -9.23
CA ASP A 376 -16.77 1.31 -10.31
C ASP A 376 -16.84 2.31 -11.48
N PHE A 377 -18.04 2.80 -11.81
CA PHE A 377 -18.26 3.86 -12.78
C PHE A 377 -17.69 5.19 -12.29
N SER A 378 -17.88 5.54 -11.02
CA SER A 378 -17.32 6.77 -10.44
C SER A 378 -15.79 6.76 -10.42
N GLN A 379 -15.18 5.61 -10.11
CA GLN A 379 -13.73 5.42 -10.15
C GLN A 379 -13.21 5.51 -11.58
N SER A 380 -13.92 4.90 -12.54
CA SER A 380 -13.59 4.99 -13.96
C SER A 380 -13.71 6.42 -14.48
N ALA A 381 -14.75 7.17 -14.08
CA ALA A 381 -14.94 8.57 -14.45
C ALA A 381 -13.85 9.50 -13.86
N TYR A 382 -13.40 9.20 -12.64
CA TYR A 382 -12.30 9.90 -11.99
C TYR A 382 -10.97 9.68 -12.71
N ASN A 383 -10.64 8.40 -12.98
CA ASN A 383 -9.45 8.02 -13.74
C ASN A 383 -9.47 8.59 -15.16
N PHE A 384 -10.66 8.65 -15.77
CA PHE A 384 -10.89 9.29 -17.06
C PHE A 384 -10.58 10.80 -17.00
N GLY A 385 -11.07 11.51 -15.97
CA GLY A 385 -10.78 12.93 -15.77
C GLY A 385 -9.29 13.21 -15.61
N LEU A 386 -8.62 12.46 -14.74
CA LEU A 386 -7.17 12.58 -14.53
C LEU A 386 -6.38 12.23 -15.79
N GLY A 387 -6.77 11.16 -16.50
CA GLY A 387 -6.18 10.77 -17.79
C GLY A 387 -6.35 11.83 -18.87
N GLY A 388 -7.49 12.54 -18.88
CA GLY A 388 -7.74 13.66 -19.79
C GLY A 388 -6.84 14.86 -19.51
N ILE A 389 -6.68 15.24 -18.24
CA ILE A 389 -5.80 16.35 -17.81
C ILE A 389 -4.33 16.00 -18.10
N ALA A 390 -3.92 14.78 -17.76
CA ALA A 390 -2.59 14.27 -18.07
C ALA A 390 -2.30 14.29 -19.58
N GLY A 391 -3.26 13.86 -20.39
CA GLY A 391 -3.17 13.88 -21.85
C GLY A 391 -3.07 15.29 -22.42
N ALA A 392 -3.82 16.24 -21.85
CA ALA A 392 -3.76 17.65 -22.23
C ALA A 392 -2.40 18.28 -21.89
N PHE A 393 -1.85 17.97 -20.72
CA PHE A 393 -0.52 18.41 -20.32
C PHE A 393 0.56 17.87 -21.27
N GLY A 394 0.57 16.56 -21.53
CA GLY A 394 1.54 15.95 -22.44
C GLY A 394 1.45 16.49 -23.87
N ALA A 395 0.23 16.74 -24.37
CA ALA A 395 0.02 17.39 -25.67
C ALA A 395 0.58 18.82 -25.69
N THR A 396 0.40 19.58 -24.61
CA THR A 396 0.89 20.96 -24.50
C THR A 396 2.41 21.01 -24.51
N MET A 397 3.09 20.11 -23.80
CA MET A 397 4.56 20.07 -23.76
C MET A 397 5.19 19.80 -25.13
N VAL A 398 4.55 18.97 -25.95
CA VAL A 398 5.08 18.57 -27.28
C VAL A 398 4.56 19.43 -28.42
N TYR A 399 3.55 20.27 -28.17
CA TYR A 399 2.90 21.07 -29.20
C TYR A 399 3.85 21.94 -30.05
N PRO A 400 4.90 22.59 -29.50
CA PRO A 400 5.86 23.34 -30.32
C PRO A 400 6.56 22.48 -31.39
N ILE A 401 6.87 21.22 -31.05
CA ILE A 401 7.50 20.26 -31.97
C ILE A 401 6.49 19.87 -33.07
N ASP A 402 5.23 19.65 -32.68
CA ASP A 402 4.14 19.35 -33.61
C ASP A 402 3.87 20.51 -34.58
N LEU A 403 3.92 21.76 -34.11
CA LEU A 403 3.75 22.94 -34.96
C LEU A 403 4.86 23.05 -36.01
N VAL A 404 6.13 22.88 -35.60
CA VAL A 404 7.27 22.95 -36.53
C VAL A 404 7.19 21.83 -37.56
N LYS A 405 6.89 20.61 -37.12
CA LYS A 405 6.68 19.46 -38.00
C LYS A 405 5.58 19.71 -39.02
N THR A 406 4.41 20.18 -38.57
CA THR A 406 3.26 20.42 -39.45
C THR A 406 3.51 21.54 -40.45
N ARG A 407 4.16 22.63 -40.05
CA ARG A 407 4.57 23.70 -40.99
C ARG A 407 5.57 23.20 -42.02
N MET A 408 6.54 22.39 -41.59
CA MET A 408 7.52 21.80 -42.50
C MET A 408 6.89 20.79 -43.45
N GLN A 409 5.92 20.01 -43.00
CA GLN A 409 5.19 19.05 -43.83
C GLN A 409 4.16 19.69 -44.76
N ASN A 410 3.57 20.83 -44.37
CA ASN A 410 2.56 21.53 -45.17
C ASN A 410 3.13 22.66 -46.05
N GLN A 411 4.45 22.80 -46.12
CA GLN A 411 5.08 23.74 -47.04
C GLN A 411 4.86 23.26 -48.49
N ARG A 412 3.98 23.95 -49.22
CA ARG A 412 3.78 23.74 -50.66
C ARG A 412 4.63 24.74 -51.43
N ASN A 413 5.40 24.26 -52.41
CA ASN A 413 6.10 25.14 -53.35
C ASN A 413 5.05 25.88 -54.19
N THR A 414 4.85 27.16 -53.93
CA THR A 414 4.03 28.06 -54.78
C THR A 414 4.83 28.63 -55.95
N VAL A 415 6.18 28.63 -55.85
CA VAL A 415 7.10 29.04 -56.92
C VAL A 415 8.23 28.01 -57.00
N VAL A 416 8.62 27.61 -58.22
CA VAL A 416 9.71 26.64 -58.43
C VAL A 416 11.02 27.26 -57.92
N GLY A 417 11.55 26.74 -56.81
CA GLY A 417 12.85 27.12 -56.24
C GLY A 417 12.83 27.82 -54.88
N GLU A 418 11.69 28.30 -54.38
CA GLU A 418 11.60 28.95 -53.07
C GLU A 418 10.99 28.04 -51.99
N VAL A 419 11.82 27.66 -51.01
CA VAL A 419 11.40 26.96 -49.79
C VAL A 419 11.18 27.97 -48.65
N LEU A 420 9.95 28.06 -48.14
CA LEU A 420 9.56 28.98 -47.05
C LEU A 420 10.40 28.77 -45.78
N TYR A 421 10.71 27.53 -45.45
CA TYR A 421 11.61 27.11 -44.38
C TYR A 421 12.67 26.18 -44.96
N LYS A 422 13.95 26.47 -44.68
CA LYS A 422 15.07 25.63 -45.15
C LYS A 422 15.14 24.33 -44.34
N ASN A 423 15.11 24.48 -43.01
CA ASN A 423 15.26 23.40 -42.03
C ASN A 423 14.31 23.63 -40.85
N SER A 424 14.08 22.62 -40.00
CA SER A 424 13.25 22.75 -38.78
C SER A 424 13.71 23.90 -37.86
N LEU A 425 15.02 24.13 -37.74
CA LEU A 425 15.57 25.24 -36.95
C LEU A 425 15.29 26.62 -37.58
N ASP A 426 15.26 26.71 -38.92
CA ASP A 426 14.86 27.92 -39.63
C ASP A 426 13.36 28.21 -39.43
N CYS A 427 12.53 27.15 -39.41
CA CYS A 427 11.13 27.26 -39.03
C CYS A 427 10.96 27.76 -37.59
N VAL A 428 11.68 27.21 -36.62
CA VAL A 428 11.65 27.67 -35.22
C VAL A 428 12.05 29.15 -35.13
N ARG A 429 13.15 29.54 -35.77
CA ARG A 429 13.65 30.93 -35.73
C ARG A 429 12.64 31.91 -36.35
N LYS A 430 12.04 31.56 -37.48
CA LYS A 430 11.03 32.39 -38.16
C LYS A 430 9.72 32.47 -37.37
N VAL A 431 9.26 31.38 -36.78
CA VAL A 431 8.06 31.38 -35.90
C VAL A 431 8.31 32.28 -34.70
N TYR A 432 9.44 32.12 -34.02
CA TYR A 432 9.78 32.94 -32.86
C TYR A 432 9.88 34.42 -33.22
N ARG A 433 10.50 34.76 -34.36
CA ARG A 433 10.67 36.16 -34.81
C ARG A 433 9.38 36.81 -35.29
N ASN A 434 8.51 36.07 -35.97
CA ASN A 434 7.32 36.64 -36.64
C ASN A 434 6.03 36.50 -35.82
N GLU A 435 5.93 35.50 -34.94
CA GLU A 435 4.72 35.20 -34.16
C GLU A 435 4.96 35.18 -32.64
N GLY A 436 6.21 35.31 -32.21
CA GLY A 436 6.59 35.27 -30.80
C GLY A 436 6.45 33.88 -30.17
N PHE A 437 6.64 33.82 -28.84
CA PHE A 437 6.53 32.58 -28.08
C PHE A 437 5.12 31.96 -28.13
N LEU A 438 4.07 32.78 -28.07
CA LEU A 438 2.68 32.32 -28.16
C LEU A 438 2.34 31.78 -29.56
N GLY A 439 3.09 32.16 -30.60
CA GLY A 439 2.99 31.60 -31.94
C GLY A 439 3.18 30.07 -31.97
N PHE A 440 4.03 29.54 -31.07
CA PHE A 440 4.24 28.09 -30.95
C PHE A 440 3.01 27.32 -30.49
N TYR A 441 2.05 27.98 -29.82
CA TYR A 441 0.85 27.38 -29.25
C TYR A 441 -0.45 27.72 -30.02
N ARG A 442 -0.32 28.38 -31.18
CA ARG A 442 -1.45 28.80 -31.99
C ARG A 442 -2.12 27.60 -32.66
N GLY A 443 -3.26 27.18 -32.10
CA GLY A 443 -4.02 26.01 -32.53
C GLY A 443 -4.01 24.84 -31.53
N LEU A 444 -3.54 25.07 -30.30
CA LEU A 444 -3.53 24.07 -29.23
C LEU A 444 -4.94 23.61 -28.84
N ILE A 445 -5.93 24.52 -28.76
CA ILE A 445 -7.29 24.19 -28.31
C ILE A 445 -7.95 23.07 -29.16
N PRO A 446 -8.00 23.14 -30.50
CA PRO A 446 -8.49 22.03 -31.33
C PRO A 446 -7.71 20.71 -31.16
N GLN A 447 -6.45 20.78 -30.76
CA GLN A 447 -5.64 19.60 -30.47
C GLN A 447 -6.03 18.96 -29.13
N LEU A 448 -6.22 19.78 -28.09
CA LEU A 448 -6.61 19.32 -26.76
C LEU A 448 -7.99 18.65 -26.75
N ILE A 449 -8.95 19.23 -27.48
CA ILE A 449 -10.31 18.67 -27.62
C ILE A 449 -10.29 17.24 -28.20
N GLY A 450 -9.32 16.92 -29.07
CA GLY A 450 -9.17 15.58 -29.62
C GLY A 450 -8.34 14.63 -28.75
N VAL A 451 -7.24 15.11 -28.16
CA VAL A 451 -6.26 14.25 -27.48
C VAL A 451 -6.71 13.86 -26.07
N ALA A 452 -7.39 14.75 -25.33
CA ALA A 452 -7.77 14.45 -23.95
C ALA A 452 -8.74 13.25 -23.85
N PRO A 453 -9.84 13.17 -24.63
CA PRO A 453 -10.71 11.99 -24.62
C PRO A 453 -9.99 10.73 -25.13
N GLU A 454 -9.14 10.87 -26.14
CA GLU A 454 -8.34 9.75 -26.69
C GLU A 454 -7.48 9.09 -25.59
N LYS A 455 -6.74 9.89 -24.80
CA LYS A 455 -5.87 9.36 -23.75
C LYS A 455 -6.65 8.83 -22.55
N ALA A 456 -7.72 9.51 -22.16
CA ALA A 456 -8.56 9.10 -21.04
C ALA A 456 -9.18 7.71 -21.25
N ILE A 457 -9.78 7.46 -22.42
CA ILE A 457 -10.38 6.16 -22.75
C ILE A 457 -9.31 5.06 -22.75
N LYS A 458 -8.17 5.34 -23.37
CA LYS A 458 -7.08 4.38 -23.50
C LYS A 458 -6.51 3.95 -22.16
N LEU A 459 -6.24 4.89 -21.25
CA LEU A 459 -5.72 4.58 -19.92
C LEU A 459 -6.78 3.82 -19.09
N THR A 460 -8.02 4.31 -19.08
CA THR A 460 -9.11 3.69 -18.31
C THR A 460 -9.37 2.25 -18.74
N MET A 461 -9.45 1.98 -20.05
CA MET A 461 -9.68 0.63 -20.55
C MET A 461 -8.49 -0.30 -20.27
N ASN A 462 -7.26 0.22 -20.33
CA ASN A 462 -6.09 -0.58 -19.99
C ASN A 462 -6.12 -0.99 -18.51
N ASP A 463 -6.43 -0.04 -17.63
CA ASP A 463 -6.54 -0.26 -16.18
C ASP A 463 -7.67 -1.25 -15.86
N LEU A 464 -8.83 -1.13 -16.50
CA LEU A 464 -9.96 -2.05 -16.33
C LEU A 464 -9.58 -3.49 -16.71
N VAL A 465 -9.07 -3.71 -17.92
CA VAL A 465 -8.73 -5.07 -18.38
C VAL A 465 -7.58 -5.67 -17.56
N ARG A 466 -6.60 -4.84 -17.16
CA ARG A 466 -5.55 -5.26 -16.24
C ARG A 466 -6.09 -5.62 -14.87
N GLY A 467 -7.03 -4.84 -14.34
CA GLY A 467 -7.68 -5.13 -13.05
C GLY A 467 -8.39 -6.49 -13.06
N TYR A 468 -9.10 -6.82 -14.13
CA TYR A 468 -9.72 -8.14 -14.29
C TYR A 468 -8.73 -9.28 -14.51
N ALA A 469 -7.61 -9.03 -15.18
CA ALA A 469 -6.60 -10.04 -15.51
C ALA A 469 -5.46 -10.17 -14.48
N THR A 470 -5.47 -9.35 -13.42
CA THR A 470 -4.49 -9.42 -12.34
C THR A 470 -4.85 -10.56 -11.41
N ASP A 471 -3.94 -11.51 -11.27
CA ASP A 471 -4.13 -12.62 -10.34
C ASP A 471 -4.18 -12.06 -8.90
N PRO A 472 -5.27 -12.26 -8.14
CA PRO A 472 -5.43 -11.72 -6.79
C PRO A 472 -4.32 -12.17 -5.82
N GLU A 473 -3.71 -13.32 -6.10
CA GLU A 473 -2.71 -13.97 -5.24
C GLU A 473 -1.27 -13.58 -5.55
N THR A 474 -0.95 -13.18 -6.78
CA THR A 474 0.44 -12.89 -7.20
C THR A 474 0.65 -11.43 -7.62
N GLY A 475 -0.43 -10.69 -7.90
CA GLY A 475 -0.34 -9.31 -8.40
C GLY A 475 0.32 -9.19 -9.78
N ARG A 476 0.55 -10.31 -10.48
CA ARG A 476 1.21 -10.35 -11.79
C ARG A 476 0.22 -10.66 -12.90
N ILE A 477 0.44 -10.07 -14.07
CA ILE A 477 -0.38 -10.30 -15.27
C ILE A 477 0.47 -11.08 -16.27
N LYS A 478 -0.08 -12.14 -16.87
CA LYS A 478 0.60 -12.90 -17.93
C LYS A 478 0.75 -12.02 -19.18
N LEU A 479 1.87 -12.12 -19.89
CA LEU A 479 2.18 -11.30 -21.07
C LEU A 479 1.04 -11.28 -22.12
N GLY A 480 0.39 -12.42 -22.38
CA GLY A 480 -0.75 -12.49 -23.30
C GLY A 480 -1.93 -11.60 -22.88
N TRP A 481 -2.23 -11.54 -21.58
CA TRP A 481 -3.25 -10.66 -21.03
C TRP A 481 -2.81 -9.19 -21.02
N GLU A 482 -1.52 -8.91 -20.86
CA GLU A 482 -1.00 -7.55 -20.99
C GLU A 482 -1.13 -7.02 -22.42
N LEU A 483 -0.81 -7.86 -23.41
CA LEU A 483 -0.99 -7.56 -24.83
C LEU A 483 -2.48 -7.37 -25.16
N ALA A 484 -3.35 -8.23 -24.64
CA ALA A 484 -4.80 -8.13 -24.81
C ALA A 484 -5.36 -6.85 -24.16
N ALA A 485 -4.91 -6.49 -22.96
CA ALA A 485 -5.30 -5.24 -22.30
C ALA A 485 -4.86 -4.01 -23.07
N GLY A 486 -3.63 -4.03 -23.62
CA GLY A 486 -3.15 -2.97 -24.51
C GLY A 486 -3.97 -2.89 -25.80
N GLY A 487 -4.25 -4.03 -26.43
CA GLY A 487 -5.06 -4.11 -27.65
C GLY A 487 -6.50 -3.65 -27.46
N ALA A 488 -7.14 -4.06 -26.36
CA ALA A 488 -8.50 -3.64 -25.99
C ALA A 488 -8.58 -2.13 -25.72
N ALA A 489 -7.57 -1.55 -25.07
CA ALA A 489 -7.44 -0.11 -24.91
C ALA A 489 -7.32 0.63 -26.26
N GLY A 490 -6.54 0.09 -27.20
CA GLY A 490 -6.44 0.65 -28.55
C GLY A 490 -7.76 0.55 -29.34
N ALA A 491 -8.44 -0.59 -29.27
CA ALA A 491 -9.70 -0.82 -29.97
C ALA A 491 -10.82 0.09 -29.46
N SER A 492 -11.01 0.13 -28.13
CA SER A 492 -12.02 0.98 -27.47
C SER A 492 -11.81 2.46 -27.80
N GLN A 493 -10.57 2.95 -27.75
CA GLN A 493 -10.24 4.32 -28.14
C GLN A 493 -10.77 4.65 -29.54
N VAL A 494 -10.49 3.79 -30.54
CA VAL A 494 -10.87 4.05 -31.94
C VAL A 494 -12.39 4.12 -32.13
N VAL A 495 -13.16 3.30 -31.40
CA VAL A 495 -14.63 3.31 -31.50
C VAL A 495 -15.20 4.70 -31.18
N PHE A 496 -14.63 5.40 -30.20
CA PHE A 496 -15.07 6.72 -29.76
C PHE A 496 -14.39 7.87 -30.50
N THR A 497 -13.10 7.73 -30.87
CA THR A 497 -12.34 8.83 -31.48
C THR A 497 -12.51 8.91 -32.99
N ASN A 498 -12.91 7.83 -33.67
CA ASN A 498 -12.99 7.84 -35.14
C ASN A 498 -13.94 8.91 -35.71
N PRO A 499 -15.15 9.13 -35.16
CA PRO A 499 -16.01 10.23 -35.60
C PRO A 499 -15.36 11.61 -35.42
N LEU A 500 -14.64 11.82 -34.30
CA LEU A 500 -13.92 13.07 -34.02
C LEU A 500 -12.75 13.27 -35.00
N GLU A 501 -12.00 12.21 -35.31
CA GLU A 501 -10.91 12.24 -36.28
C GLU A 501 -11.41 12.61 -37.69
N ILE A 502 -12.49 11.98 -38.17
CA ILE A 502 -13.03 12.28 -39.50
C ILE A 502 -13.52 13.73 -39.59
N VAL A 503 -14.25 14.21 -38.59
CA VAL A 503 -14.72 15.61 -38.55
C VAL A 503 -13.55 16.57 -38.56
N LYS A 504 -12.50 16.31 -37.78
CA LYS A 504 -11.28 17.13 -37.73
C LYS A 504 -10.57 17.17 -39.09
N ILE A 505 -10.37 16.02 -39.73
CA ILE A 505 -9.73 15.94 -41.05
C ILE A 505 -10.54 16.73 -42.09
N ARG A 506 -11.86 16.54 -42.13
CA ARG A 506 -12.75 17.25 -43.07
C ARG A 506 -12.75 18.75 -42.85
N LEU A 507 -12.76 19.21 -41.61
CA LEU A 507 -12.65 20.64 -41.27
C LEU A 507 -11.30 21.23 -41.68
N GLN A 508 -10.20 20.49 -41.50
CA GLN A 508 -8.87 20.94 -41.92
C GLN A 508 -8.76 21.04 -43.45
N VAL A 509 -9.26 20.03 -44.18
CA VAL A 509 -9.29 20.05 -45.65
C VAL A 509 -10.18 21.17 -46.18
N GLN A 510 -11.36 21.39 -45.58
CA GLN A 510 -12.23 22.51 -45.94
C GLN A 510 -11.61 23.87 -45.61
N GLY A 511 -10.84 23.96 -44.52
CA GLY A 511 -10.09 25.17 -44.17
C GLY A 511 -9.00 25.50 -45.18
N GLU A 512 -8.32 24.49 -45.75
CA GLU A 512 -7.37 24.69 -46.85
C GLU A 512 -8.08 25.12 -48.14
N LEU A 513 -9.21 24.49 -48.48
CA LEU A 513 -10.02 24.84 -49.65
C LEU A 513 -10.63 26.25 -49.54
N ALA A 514 -11.08 26.65 -48.35
CA ALA A 514 -11.59 28.00 -48.08
C ALA A 514 -10.49 29.06 -48.28
N LYS A 515 -9.25 28.79 -47.84
CA LYS A 515 -8.11 29.69 -48.06
C LYS A 515 -7.65 29.76 -49.52
N THR A 516 -7.80 28.68 -50.27
CA THR A 516 -7.27 28.59 -51.65
C THR A 516 -8.32 28.98 -52.71
N GLN A 517 -9.61 28.79 -52.42
CA GLN A 517 -10.71 28.93 -53.38
C GLN A 517 -11.86 29.83 -52.89
N GLY A 518 -11.72 30.51 -51.74
CA GLY A 518 -12.73 31.45 -51.22
C GLY A 518 -14.04 30.80 -50.77
N ALA A 519 -14.08 29.49 -50.58
CA ALA A 519 -15.29 28.75 -50.20
C ALA A 519 -15.73 29.07 -48.75
N LYS A 520 -17.05 29.27 -48.54
CA LYS A 520 -17.64 29.54 -47.23
C LYS A 520 -17.41 28.35 -46.28
N PRO A 521 -16.78 28.53 -45.11
CA PRO A 521 -16.46 27.43 -44.20
C PRO A 521 -17.74 26.77 -43.70
N ARG A 522 -17.84 25.44 -43.86
CA ARG A 522 -18.97 24.64 -43.36
C ARG A 522 -18.65 24.14 -41.95
N GLY A 523 -19.63 24.23 -41.05
CA GLY A 523 -19.46 23.81 -39.65
C GLY A 523 -19.42 22.29 -39.47
N ALA A 524 -18.88 21.84 -38.34
CA ALA A 524 -18.80 20.43 -37.94
C ALA A 524 -20.15 19.69 -38.04
N LEU A 525 -21.24 20.36 -37.64
CA LEU A 525 -22.61 19.81 -37.70
C LEU A 525 -23.06 19.49 -39.12
N HIS A 526 -22.66 20.30 -40.10
CA HIS A 526 -23.01 20.07 -41.50
C HIS A 526 -22.24 18.87 -42.07
N ILE A 527 -20.97 18.72 -41.68
CA ILE A 527 -20.15 17.54 -42.03
C ILE A 527 -20.76 16.26 -41.46
N ILE A 528 -21.14 16.28 -40.18
CA ILE A 528 -21.80 15.14 -39.50
C ILE A 528 -23.10 14.76 -40.22
N ARG A 529 -23.96 15.74 -40.54
CA ARG A 529 -25.21 15.49 -41.28
C ARG A 529 -24.97 14.96 -42.71
N SER A 530 -23.92 15.44 -43.38
CA SER A 530 -23.61 15.03 -44.77
C SER A 530 -23.01 13.63 -44.89
N LEU A 531 -22.24 13.19 -43.89
CA LEU A 531 -21.58 11.88 -43.89
C LEU A 531 -22.49 10.76 -43.36
N GLY A 532 -23.42 11.11 -42.46
CA GLY A 532 -24.21 10.13 -41.72
C GLY A 532 -23.35 9.25 -40.79
N LEU A 533 -23.99 8.32 -40.08
CA LEU A 533 -23.34 7.48 -39.09
C LEU A 533 -22.26 6.57 -39.71
N PHE A 534 -22.58 5.91 -40.84
CA PHE A 534 -21.63 5.02 -41.53
C PHE A 534 -20.47 5.78 -42.18
N GLY A 535 -20.69 7.00 -42.67
CA GLY A 535 -19.61 7.85 -43.20
C GLY A 535 -18.62 8.30 -42.13
N LEU A 536 -19.07 8.49 -40.89
CA LEU A 536 -18.22 8.81 -39.73
C LEU A 536 -17.34 7.64 -39.24
N TYR A 537 -17.61 6.41 -39.70
CA TYR A 537 -16.76 5.24 -39.44
C TYR A 537 -15.92 4.83 -40.66
N ARG A 538 -15.96 5.59 -41.77
CA ARG A 538 -15.18 5.30 -42.97
C ARG A 538 -13.68 5.50 -42.70
N GLY A 539 -12.93 4.40 -42.72
CA GLY A 539 -11.49 4.40 -42.38
C GLY A 539 -11.17 3.93 -40.95
N ALA A 540 -12.17 3.53 -40.17
CA ALA A 540 -11.98 2.97 -38.82
C ALA A 540 -11.07 1.73 -38.83
N SER A 541 -11.14 0.89 -39.87
CA SER A 541 -10.27 -0.28 -40.02
C SER A 541 -8.79 0.08 -40.10
N ALA A 542 -8.43 1.20 -40.74
CA ALA A 542 -7.07 1.70 -40.80
C ALA A 542 -6.61 2.29 -39.44
N CYS A 543 -7.54 2.88 -38.69
CA CYS A 543 -7.29 3.34 -37.32
C CYS A 543 -7.04 2.15 -36.37
N LEU A 544 -7.87 1.10 -36.45
CA LEU A 544 -7.71 -0.12 -35.64
C LEU A 544 -6.38 -0.83 -35.93
N LEU A 545 -5.99 -0.95 -37.21
CA LEU A 545 -4.70 -1.55 -37.60
C LEU A 545 -3.50 -0.83 -36.99
N ARG A 546 -3.62 0.49 -36.74
CA ARG A 546 -2.55 1.29 -36.14
C ARG A 546 -2.59 1.26 -34.61
N ASP A 547 -3.77 1.46 -34.03
CA ASP A 547 -3.91 1.77 -32.60
C ASP A 547 -3.93 0.52 -31.71
N ILE A 548 -4.42 -0.61 -32.21
CA ILE A 548 -4.35 -1.90 -31.49
C ILE A 548 -2.89 -2.33 -31.31
N PRO A 549 -2.07 -2.48 -32.37
CA PRO A 549 -0.69 -2.92 -32.20
C PRO A 549 0.16 -1.89 -31.45
N PHE A 550 -0.10 -0.59 -31.65
CA PHE A 550 0.63 0.45 -30.93
C PHE A 550 0.43 0.28 -29.42
N SER A 551 -0.81 0.10 -28.98
CA SER A 551 -1.17 0.00 -27.56
C SER A 551 -0.76 -1.35 -26.97
N ALA A 552 -0.90 -2.43 -27.73
CA ALA A 552 -0.43 -3.75 -27.34
C ALA A 552 1.08 -3.80 -27.12
N ILE A 553 1.89 -3.09 -27.90
CA ILE A 553 3.34 -3.02 -27.67
C ILE A 553 3.68 -2.04 -26.54
N TYR A 554 3.04 -0.87 -26.53
CA TYR A 554 3.38 0.23 -25.64
C TYR A 554 3.23 -0.09 -24.15
N PHE A 555 2.07 -0.59 -23.73
CA PHE A 555 1.77 -0.79 -22.31
C PHE A 555 2.63 -1.88 -21.65
N PRO A 556 2.81 -3.09 -22.25
CA PRO A 556 3.71 -4.10 -21.70
C PRO A 556 5.16 -3.60 -21.67
N ALA A 557 5.65 -2.97 -22.75
CA ALA A 557 7.00 -2.43 -22.78
C ALA A 557 7.22 -1.40 -21.66
N TYR A 558 6.25 -0.52 -21.43
CA TYR A 558 6.31 0.46 -20.36
C TYR A 558 6.37 -0.18 -18.96
N ASN A 559 5.49 -1.13 -18.68
CA ASN A 559 5.43 -1.78 -17.36
C ASN A 559 6.65 -2.65 -17.08
N HIS A 560 7.17 -3.34 -18.10
CA HIS A 560 8.41 -4.10 -17.98
C HIS A 560 9.64 -3.20 -17.82
N LEU A 561 9.73 -2.07 -18.53
CA LEU A 561 10.85 -1.13 -18.32
C LEU A 561 10.84 -0.58 -16.89
N LYS A 562 9.68 -0.22 -16.35
CA LYS A 562 9.55 0.26 -14.98
C LYS A 562 9.97 -0.78 -13.93
N ARG A 563 9.48 -2.01 -14.08
CA ARG A 563 9.73 -3.10 -13.13
C ARG A 563 11.14 -3.66 -13.25
N ASP A 564 11.57 -3.99 -14.46
CA ASP A 564 12.77 -4.79 -14.72
C ASP A 564 14.05 -3.92 -14.85
N LEU A 565 13.93 -2.67 -15.34
CA LEU A 565 15.09 -1.77 -15.50
C LEU A 565 15.23 -0.80 -14.32
N PHE A 566 14.13 -0.16 -13.92
CA PHE A 566 14.15 0.87 -12.87
C PHE A 566 13.79 0.36 -11.47
N HIS A 567 13.47 -0.94 -11.35
CA HIS A 567 13.21 -1.65 -10.10
C HIS A 567 12.06 -1.03 -9.28
N GLU A 568 11.03 -0.50 -9.96
CA GLU A 568 9.82 0.01 -9.31
C GLU A 568 9.17 -1.08 -8.45
N GLY A 569 8.91 -0.78 -7.18
CA GLY A 569 8.34 -1.73 -6.20
C GLY A 569 9.35 -2.57 -5.42
N TYR A 570 10.63 -2.63 -5.82
CA TYR A 570 11.68 -3.25 -4.98
C TYR A 570 11.98 -2.32 -3.79
N ASN A 571 11.88 -2.83 -2.56
CA ASN A 571 11.99 -2.04 -1.30
C ASN A 571 11.04 -0.85 -1.19
N GLY A 572 9.91 -0.84 -1.93
CA GLY A 572 8.97 0.29 -1.92
C GLY A 572 9.46 1.53 -2.67
N LYS A 573 10.49 1.40 -3.54
CA LYS A 573 10.96 2.49 -4.39
C LYS A 573 9.86 2.92 -5.36
N LYS A 574 9.41 4.17 -5.24
CA LYS A 574 8.65 4.89 -6.29
C LYS A 574 9.65 5.49 -7.29
N LEU A 575 9.29 5.48 -8.56
CA LEU A 575 10.12 6.07 -9.62
C LEU A 575 10.25 7.59 -9.45
N SER A 576 11.44 8.12 -9.74
CA SER A 576 11.65 9.56 -9.88
C SER A 576 11.05 10.06 -11.20
N PHE A 577 10.73 11.36 -11.28
CA PHE A 577 10.24 12.05 -12.49
C PHE A 577 11.02 11.64 -13.76
N TRP A 578 12.35 11.62 -13.68
CA TRP A 578 13.21 11.31 -14.82
C TRP A 578 13.21 9.83 -15.18
N GLU A 579 13.03 8.93 -14.21
CA GLU A 579 12.94 7.48 -14.44
C GLU A 579 11.59 7.11 -15.08
N THR A 580 10.49 7.71 -14.61
CA THR A 580 9.17 7.57 -15.25
C THR A 580 9.19 8.14 -16.67
N LEU A 581 9.78 9.32 -16.86
CA LEU A 581 9.87 9.94 -18.18
C LEU A 581 10.70 9.06 -19.14
N ALA A 582 11.85 8.56 -18.70
CA ALA A 582 12.74 7.73 -19.50
C ALA A 582 12.09 6.38 -19.88
N SER A 583 11.43 5.71 -18.92
CA SER A 583 10.73 4.44 -19.18
C SER A 583 9.58 4.61 -20.17
N ALA A 584 8.75 5.63 -20.01
CA ALA A 584 7.65 5.95 -20.93
C ALA A 584 8.16 6.34 -22.34
N ALA A 585 9.21 7.17 -22.40
CA ALA A 585 9.83 7.57 -23.66
C ALA A 585 10.43 6.37 -24.41
N ALA A 586 11.15 5.49 -23.70
CA ALA A 586 11.77 4.31 -24.28
C ALA A 586 10.74 3.26 -24.74
N ALA A 587 9.68 3.02 -23.97
CA ALA A 587 8.57 2.14 -24.38
C ALA A 587 7.85 2.63 -25.64
N GLY A 588 7.79 3.95 -25.84
CA GLY A 588 7.18 4.58 -27.01
C GLY A 588 7.91 4.32 -28.33
N MET A 589 9.22 4.07 -28.32
CA MET A 589 10.03 3.93 -29.53
C MET A 589 9.68 2.69 -30.36
N PRO A 590 9.69 1.46 -29.82
CA PRO A 590 9.36 0.26 -30.59
C PRO A 590 7.88 0.28 -31.02
N ALA A 591 6.97 0.72 -30.15
CA ALA A 591 5.55 0.84 -30.48
C ALA A 591 5.32 1.80 -31.67
N ALA A 592 5.98 2.96 -31.68
CA ALA A 592 5.86 3.92 -32.76
C ALA A 592 6.49 3.41 -34.06
N TYR A 593 7.66 2.77 -34.00
CA TYR A 593 8.39 2.31 -35.17
C TYR A 593 7.67 1.15 -35.88
N PHE A 594 7.29 0.09 -35.14
CA PHE A 594 6.61 -1.08 -35.71
C PHE A 594 5.21 -0.78 -36.25
N THR A 595 4.56 0.28 -35.77
CA THR A 595 3.25 0.71 -36.29
C THR A 595 3.31 1.74 -37.40
N THR A 596 4.51 2.15 -37.84
CA THR A 596 4.68 3.11 -38.95
C THR A 596 4.02 2.63 -40.25
N PRO A 597 4.13 1.36 -40.67
CA PRO A 597 3.45 0.87 -41.88
C PRO A 597 1.93 1.07 -41.86
N ALA A 598 1.28 0.77 -40.73
CA ALA A 598 -0.15 0.96 -40.56
C ALA A 598 -0.54 2.45 -40.63
N ASP A 599 0.31 3.33 -40.11
CA ASP A 599 0.10 4.78 -40.16
C ASP A 599 0.27 5.35 -41.58
N VAL A 600 1.24 4.85 -42.36
CA VAL A 600 1.40 5.23 -43.77
C VAL A 600 0.17 4.82 -44.58
N ILE A 601 -0.32 3.59 -44.41
CA ILE A 601 -1.53 3.13 -45.10
C ILE A 601 -2.75 3.96 -44.70
N LYS A 602 -2.94 4.22 -43.39
CA LYS A 602 -4.03 5.07 -42.87
C LYS A 602 -3.99 6.47 -43.49
N THR A 603 -2.83 7.12 -43.47
CA THR A 603 -2.68 8.49 -43.96
C THR A 603 -2.93 8.58 -45.46
N ARG A 604 -2.47 7.63 -46.26
CA ARG A 604 -2.74 7.59 -47.72
C ARG A 604 -4.21 7.33 -48.04
N LEU A 605 -4.89 6.50 -47.24
CA LEU A 605 -6.32 6.20 -47.43
C LEU A 605 -7.24 7.35 -47.03
N GLN A 606 -6.84 8.17 -46.04
CA GLN A 606 -7.65 9.27 -45.49
C GLN A 606 -7.44 10.62 -46.19
N VAL A 607 -6.36 10.77 -46.97
CA VAL A 607 -6.14 11.96 -47.80
C VAL A 607 -7.02 11.89 -49.05
N GLU A 608 -7.79 12.94 -49.33
CA GLU A 608 -8.58 13.02 -50.56
C GLU A 608 -7.66 12.94 -51.78
N ALA A 609 -7.96 12.01 -52.70
CA ALA A 609 -7.24 11.88 -53.96
C ALA A 609 -7.37 13.20 -54.75
N ARG A 610 -6.23 13.80 -55.10
CA ARG A 610 -6.20 14.93 -56.04
C ARG A 610 -6.66 14.45 -57.41
N LYS A 611 -7.24 15.35 -58.23
CA LYS A 611 -7.54 15.06 -59.64
C LYS A 611 -6.27 14.55 -60.33
N GLY A 612 -6.27 13.27 -60.74
CA GLY A 612 -5.12 12.59 -61.36
C GLY A 612 -4.32 11.62 -60.48
N GLN A 613 -4.67 11.44 -59.20
CA GLN A 613 -4.05 10.42 -58.31
C GLN A 613 -4.92 9.16 -58.19
N SER A 614 -4.27 8.01 -58.02
CA SER A 614 -4.93 6.71 -57.84
C SER A 614 -5.77 6.70 -56.56
N THR A 615 -7.05 6.37 -56.70
CA THR A 615 -7.95 6.09 -55.57
C THR A 615 -7.72 4.66 -55.07
N TYR A 616 -7.60 4.50 -53.75
CA TYR A 616 -7.49 3.19 -53.10
C TYR A 616 -8.86 2.66 -52.70
N ASN A 617 -9.16 1.40 -53.01
CA ASN A 617 -10.47 0.80 -52.73
C ASN A 617 -10.51 0.02 -51.41
N GLY A 618 -9.46 0.11 -50.58
CA GLY A 618 -9.43 -0.51 -49.26
C GLY A 618 -8.04 -0.54 -48.63
N LEU A 619 -7.98 -1.07 -47.40
CA LEU A 619 -6.73 -1.18 -46.62
C LEU A 619 -5.70 -2.10 -47.29
N LEU A 620 -6.14 -3.27 -47.76
CA LEU A 620 -5.28 -4.26 -48.41
C LEU A 620 -4.82 -3.78 -49.80
N ASP A 621 -5.72 -3.18 -50.58
CA ASP A 621 -5.40 -2.59 -51.89
C ASP A 621 -4.37 -1.45 -51.74
N ALA A 622 -4.54 -0.57 -50.76
CA ALA A 622 -3.56 0.46 -50.43
C ALA A 622 -2.20 -0.14 -50.02
N GLY A 623 -2.18 -1.13 -49.12
CA GLY A 623 -0.95 -1.78 -48.66
C GLY A 623 -0.19 -2.46 -49.79
N VAL A 624 -0.89 -3.24 -50.62
CA VAL A 624 -0.30 -3.97 -51.76
C VAL A 624 0.22 -3.01 -52.83
N ARG A 625 -0.53 -1.97 -53.18
CA ARG A 625 -0.08 -0.97 -54.17
C ARG A 625 1.10 -0.16 -53.67
N ILE A 626 1.09 0.31 -52.42
CA ILE A 626 2.24 1.04 -51.86
C ILE A 626 3.49 0.14 -51.87
N PHE A 627 3.35 -1.13 -51.50
CA PHE A 627 4.46 -2.07 -51.52
C PHE A 627 4.99 -2.35 -52.93
N ARG A 628 4.09 -2.46 -53.92
CA ARG A 628 4.43 -2.76 -55.32
C ARG A 628 4.93 -1.55 -56.12
N GLU A 629 4.39 -0.36 -55.86
CA GLU A 629 4.67 0.89 -56.59
C GLU A 629 5.79 1.73 -55.95
N GLU A 630 5.82 1.86 -54.62
CA GLU A 630 6.80 2.68 -53.90
C GLU A 630 7.89 1.86 -53.16
N GLY A 631 7.69 0.55 -53.02
CA GLY A 631 8.61 -0.39 -52.37
C GLY A 631 8.46 -0.44 -50.83
N GLY A 632 9.00 -1.50 -50.21
CA GLY A 632 8.87 -1.75 -48.76
C GLY A 632 9.44 -0.65 -47.85
N ARG A 633 10.44 0.13 -48.32
CA ARG A 633 10.98 1.28 -47.58
C ARG A 633 9.98 2.44 -47.46
N ALA A 634 9.04 2.57 -48.39
CA ALA A 634 8.03 3.62 -48.36
C ALA A 634 7.07 3.47 -47.17
N LEU A 635 6.79 2.24 -46.74
CA LEU A 635 5.94 1.95 -45.57
C LEU A 635 6.54 2.44 -44.24
N PHE A 636 7.86 2.60 -44.15
CA PHE A 636 8.54 3.13 -42.96
C PHE A 636 8.92 4.61 -43.09
N LYS A 637 8.54 5.26 -44.21
CA LYS A 637 8.86 6.66 -44.45
C LYS A 637 8.16 7.54 -43.40
N GLY A 638 8.96 8.28 -42.63
CA GLY A 638 8.48 9.11 -41.52
C GLY A 638 8.49 8.43 -40.15
N GLY A 639 8.97 7.18 -40.03
CA GLY A 639 9.07 6.45 -38.76
C GLY A 639 9.88 7.20 -37.68
N LEU A 640 11.04 7.76 -38.04
CA LEU A 640 11.85 8.56 -37.09
C LEU A 640 11.12 9.81 -36.60
N ALA A 641 10.43 10.53 -37.51
CA ALA A 641 9.62 11.69 -37.17
C ALA A 641 8.35 11.33 -36.36
N ARG A 642 7.96 10.05 -36.33
CA ARG A 642 6.90 9.52 -35.48
C ARG A 642 7.44 9.18 -34.09
N VAL A 643 8.60 8.54 -33.99
CA VAL A 643 9.28 8.25 -32.72
C VAL A 643 9.58 9.53 -31.94
N LEU A 644 10.21 10.52 -32.60
CA LEU A 644 10.57 11.81 -31.99
C LEU A 644 9.37 12.61 -31.48
N ARG A 645 8.17 12.33 -32.01
CA ARG A 645 6.93 12.98 -31.61
C ARG A 645 6.23 12.22 -30.48
N SER A 646 6.03 10.92 -30.69
CA SER A 646 5.23 10.08 -29.79
C SER A 646 5.94 9.87 -28.45
N SER A 647 7.26 9.63 -28.47
CA SER A 647 8.02 9.28 -27.27
C SER A 647 7.97 10.37 -26.17
N PRO A 648 8.25 11.66 -26.46
CA PRO A 648 8.10 12.72 -25.46
C PRO A 648 6.65 12.93 -25.02
N GLN A 649 5.69 12.82 -25.94
CA GLN A 649 4.27 13.08 -25.64
C GLN A 649 3.74 12.09 -24.61
N PHE A 650 4.04 10.80 -24.81
CA PHE A 650 3.64 9.75 -23.87
C PHE A 650 4.41 9.84 -22.55
N GLY A 651 5.69 10.23 -22.59
CA GLY A 651 6.50 10.52 -21.41
C GLY A 651 5.85 11.54 -20.48
N PHE A 652 5.61 12.75 -20.97
CA PHE A 652 4.98 13.81 -20.17
C PHE A 652 3.55 13.49 -19.75
N THR A 653 2.79 12.77 -20.59
CA THR A 653 1.43 12.34 -20.24
C THR A 653 1.43 11.41 -19.03
N LEU A 654 2.29 10.38 -19.02
CA LEU A 654 2.30 9.40 -17.94
C LEU A 654 2.87 9.94 -16.63
N VAL A 655 3.92 10.75 -16.72
CA VAL A 655 4.43 11.48 -15.55
C VAL A 655 3.30 12.33 -14.95
N ALA A 656 2.60 13.11 -15.77
CA ALA A 656 1.47 13.89 -15.28
C ALA A 656 0.37 13.02 -14.67
N TYR A 657 0.07 11.87 -15.28
CA TYR A 657 -0.92 10.92 -14.77
C TYR A 657 -0.55 10.38 -13.39
N GLU A 658 0.71 9.95 -13.19
CA GLU A 658 1.20 9.45 -11.89
C GLU A 658 1.17 10.51 -10.81
N TYR A 659 1.70 11.70 -11.10
CA TYR A 659 1.68 12.80 -10.14
C TYR A 659 0.24 13.26 -9.83
N LEU A 660 -0.65 13.28 -10.81
CA LEU A 660 -2.06 13.60 -10.58
C LEU A 660 -2.75 12.59 -9.67
N HIS A 661 -2.44 11.29 -9.82
CA HIS A 661 -2.93 10.25 -8.91
C HIS A 661 -2.33 10.36 -7.50
N GLU A 662 -1.07 10.80 -7.38
CA GLU A 662 -0.43 11.02 -6.08
C GLU A 662 -0.96 12.27 -5.35
N PHE A 663 -1.21 13.37 -6.07
CA PHE A 663 -1.73 14.61 -5.49
C PHE A 663 -3.24 14.58 -5.26
N PHE A 664 -3.98 13.84 -6.10
CA PHE A 664 -5.42 13.68 -5.99
C PHE A 664 -5.77 12.19 -5.87
N PRO A 665 -5.55 11.58 -4.70
CA PRO A 665 -6.00 10.22 -4.45
C PRO A 665 -7.54 10.15 -4.48
N PHE A 666 -8.08 9.03 -4.98
CA PHE A 666 -9.53 8.86 -5.12
C PHE A 666 -10.23 8.91 -3.74
N PRO A 667 -11.20 9.82 -3.52
CA PRO A 667 -11.80 10.06 -2.20
C PRO A 667 -12.59 8.88 -1.62
N TRP A 668 -13.02 7.94 -2.46
CA TRP A 668 -13.85 6.77 -2.10
C TRP A 668 -13.17 5.44 -2.41
N ALA A 669 -11.84 5.41 -2.48
CA ALA A 669 -11.11 4.15 -2.63
C ALA A 669 -11.23 3.38 -1.31
N ASP A 670 -12.22 2.49 -1.23
CA ASP A 670 -12.14 1.35 -0.32
C ASP A 670 -10.83 0.64 -0.69
N GLU A 671 -9.89 0.62 0.25
CA GLU A 671 -8.48 0.25 0.12
C GLU A 671 -8.29 -1.16 -0.47
N LYS A 672 -8.41 -1.28 -1.80
CA LYS A 672 -8.06 -2.47 -2.59
C LYS A 672 -6.65 -2.34 -3.17
N GLN A 673 -5.70 -1.81 -2.41
CA GLN A 673 -4.33 -2.25 -2.63
C GLN A 673 -4.26 -3.73 -2.17
N PRO A 674 -3.50 -4.61 -2.85
CA PRO A 674 -3.26 -5.93 -2.30
C PRO A 674 -2.74 -5.71 -0.88
N LYS A 675 -3.48 -6.16 0.14
CA LYS A 675 -3.12 -5.96 1.55
C LYS A 675 -1.65 -6.34 1.69
N ARG A 676 -0.79 -5.32 1.82
CA ARG A 676 0.63 -5.57 2.06
C ARG A 676 0.65 -6.37 3.36
N LEU A 677 1.37 -7.48 3.37
CA LEU A 677 1.45 -8.32 4.54
C LEU A 677 2.12 -7.52 5.66
N GLU A 678 1.30 -6.86 6.49
CA GLU A 678 1.71 -6.02 7.61
C GLU A 678 2.00 -6.90 8.82
N THR A 679 3.17 -7.52 8.81
CA THR A 679 3.74 -8.21 9.97
C THR A 679 4.57 -7.24 10.81
N GLN A 680 4.98 -7.68 12.00
CA GLN A 680 5.85 -6.91 12.90
C GLN A 680 7.15 -6.44 12.20
N TYR A 681 7.70 -7.23 11.28
CA TYR A 681 8.86 -6.84 10.46
C TYR A 681 8.61 -5.65 9.53
N THR A 682 7.38 -5.46 9.05
CA THR A 682 7.04 -4.40 8.09
C THR A 682 6.51 -3.12 8.72
N LEU A 683 6.03 -3.16 9.96
CA LEU A 683 5.58 -1.98 10.72
C LEU A 683 6.74 -1.07 11.18
N GLY A 684 7.98 -1.53 11.05
CA GLY A 684 9.19 -0.88 11.58
C GLY A 684 9.62 0.44 10.93
N SER A 685 8.84 1.07 10.04
CA SER A 685 9.19 2.39 9.49
C SER A 685 8.40 3.57 10.07
N GLY A 686 7.38 3.33 10.92
CA GLY A 686 6.51 4.40 11.43
C GLY A 686 6.11 4.32 12.91
N GLU A 687 6.30 3.19 13.60
CA GLU A 687 6.03 3.09 15.05
C GLU A 687 7.19 3.63 15.89
N ASP A 688 6.86 4.33 16.97
CA ASP A 688 7.81 4.84 17.96
C ASP A 688 8.52 3.69 18.67
N ILE A 689 9.86 3.68 18.65
CA ILE A 689 10.70 2.60 19.19
C ILE A 689 10.36 2.32 20.67
N SER A 690 10.01 3.36 21.44
CA SER A 690 9.57 3.23 22.83
C SER A 690 8.36 2.30 22.98
N ARG A 691 7.36 2.44 22.10
CA ARG A 691 6.13 1.63 22.14
C ARG A 691 6.40 0.19 21.73
N THR A 692 7.24 -0.02 20.71
CA THR A 692 7.66 -1.36 20.30
C THR A 692 8.38 -2.09 21.44
N ARG A 693 9.23 -1.39 22.19
CA ARG A 693 9.96 -1.96 23.34
C ARG A 693 9.06 -2.19 24.55
N ALA A 694 8.14 -1.29 24.85
CA ALA A 694 7.13 -1.50 25.90
C ALA A 694 6.30 -2.76 25.61
N ARG A 695 5.90 -2.95 24.34
CA ARG A 695 5.23 -4.17 23.88
C ARG A 695 6.11 -5.42 24.04
N ASN A 696 7.39 -5.34 23.67
CA ASN A 696 8.30 -6.48 23.80
C ASN A 696 8.60 -6.83 25.26
N ALA A 697 8.73 -5.84 26.15
CA ALA A 697 8.83 -6.06 27.59
C ALA A 697 7.61 -6.81 28.12
N LEU A 698 6.41 -6.40 27.70
CA LEU A 698 5.18 -7.11 28.04
C LEU A 698 5.16 -8.54 27.49
N LYS A 699 5.71 -8.80 26.29
CA LYS A 699 5.83 -10.17 25.79
C LYS A 699 6.72 -11.03 26.69
N ILE A 700 7.85 -10.52 27.17
CA ILE A 700 8.72 -11.26 28.11
C ILE A 700 7.99 -11.58 29.42
N LEU A 701 7.15 -10.65 29.91
CA LEU A 701 6.30 -10.91 31.07
C LEU A 701 5.20 -11.93 30.74
N LEU A 702 4.52 -11.82 29.60
CA LEU A 702 3.47 -12.76 29.16
C LEU A 702 4.00 -14.15 28.81
N ASP A 703 5.29 -14.26 28.54
CA ASP A 703 6.01 -15.53 28.37
C ASP A 703 6.07 -16.34 29.69
N VAL A 704 5.89 -15.70 30.83
CA VAL A 704 5.71 -16.33 32.15
C VAL A 704 4.33 -16.96 32.28
N HIS A 705 3.26 -16.29 31.84
CA HIS A 705 1.90 -16.83 31.74
C HIS A 705 0.99 -15.89 30.93
N SER A 706 0.16 -16.44 30.03
CA SER A 706 -0.61 -15.65 29.06
C SER A 706 -1.71 -14.75 29.66
N ASP A 707 -2.19 -15.06 30.87
CA ASP A 707 -3.22 -14.27 31.58
C ASP A 707 -2.67 -13.21 32.56
N ILE A 708 -1.35 -13.02 32.61
CA ILE A 708 -0.74 -11.99 33.47
C ILE A 708 -1.37 -10.62 33.17
N GLY A 709 -1.85 -9.93 34.20
CA GLY A 709 -2.51 -8.62 34.11
C GLY A 709 -3.97 -8.63 33.63
N ARG A 710 -4.52 -9.72 33.06
CA ARG A 710 -5.94 -9.76 32.65
C ARG A 710 -6.91 -9.75 33.82
N ARG A 711 -6.54 -10.36 34.94
CA ARG A 711 -7.37 -10.39 36.16
C ARG A 711 -7.30 -9.14 37.00
N ALA A 712 -6.15 -8.45 36.97
CA ALA A 712 -6.03 -7.12 37.56
C ALA A 712 -6.97 -6.11 36.86
N ALA A 713 -7.18 -6.29 35.55
CA ALA A 713 -8.10 -5.46 34.76
C ALA A 713 -9.60 -5.80 34.97
N SER A 714 -9.95 -7.02 35.42
CA SER A 714 -11.34 -7.42 35.69
C SER A 714 -11.82 -7.11 37.12
N ALA A 715 -10.92 -6.77 38.04
CA ALA A 715 -11.25 -6.44 39.42
C ALA A 715 -11.61 -4.94 39.54
N HIS A 716 -12.87 -4.60 39.32
CA HIS A 716 -13.36 -3.21 39.36
C HIS A 716 -13.56 -2.62 40.78
N THR A 717 -12.95 -3.17 41.84
CA THR A 717 -13.03 -2.56 43.17
C THR A 717 -11.66 -2.25 43.80
N PRO A 718 -11.41 -0.98 44.20
CA PRO A 718 -10.15 -0.58 44.84
C PRO A 718 -9.84 -1.37 46.13
N ALA A 719 -10.88 -1.85 46.81
CA ALA A 719 -10.77 -2.58 48.07
C ALA A 719 -10.19 -4.00 47.92
N GLU A 720 -10.39 -4.66 46.77
CA GLU A 720 -9.80 -5.99 46.52
C GLU A 720 -8.34 -5.92 46.07
N GLN A 721 -7.96 -4.83 45.39
CA GLN A 721 -6.60 -4.58 44.91
C GLN A 721 -5.64 -4.32 46.09
N GLN A 722 -6.11 -3.59 47.10
CA GLN A 722 -5.32 -3.25 48.28
C GLN A 722 -5.22 -4.41 49.30
N ARG A 723 -6.22 -5.31 49.35
CA ARG A 723 -6.19 -6.52 50.18
C ARG A 723 -5.26 -7.62 49.67
N ARG A 724 -4.97 -7.66 48.36
CA ARG A 724 -4.10 -8.68 47.75
C ARG A 724 -2.62 -8.29 47.64
N LEU A 725 -2.28 -7.04 47.97
CA LEU A 725 -0.88 -6.56 48.01
C LEU A 725 -0.25 -6.65 49.42
N LEU A 726 -1.03 -7.06 50.43
CA LEU A 726 -0.61 -7.21 51.83
C LEU A 726 -0.58 -8.68 52.30
N VAL A 727 -0.76 -9.62 51.39
CA VAL A 727 -0.52 -11.07 51.55
C VAL A 727 0.39 -11.48 50.42
#